data_AF-A0A2R4JYG0-F1
#
_entry.id   AF-A0A2R4JYG0-F1
#
_cell.length_a   1.000
_cell.length_b   1.000
_cell.length_c   1.000
_cell.angle_alpha   90.00
_cell.angle_beta   90.00
_cell.angle_gamma   90.00
#
_symmetry.space_group_name_H-M   'P 1'
#
loop_
_entity.id
_entity.type
_entity.pdbx_description
1 polymer ?
#
loop_
_entity_poly.entity_id
_entity_poly.type
_entity_poly.pdbx_seq_one_letter_code
_entity_poly.pdbx_strand_id
1 'polypeptide(L)'
;MNGKRNYKKRGTALKKSCYVHTMAPPPHIHELTDISNSRDLIRYAVASQWGRLGTSLSLNQKAVAKEMGMAESAFSHALGDGTAPFDDAHLKRFDLIMSVLGLDHAGGLRALAVRLRGAHDAESRAVDPHSPASTHEELLRRLSNDEDTVLLQADALVSRLRLASRLGRSEPSARSNEINRVVSRLILIGAAPPTQRNVEALIWLGTLSGYAFDQMQDQLVEAVRTTPLGFRVWRAVTKSVLLNTVKPARGKEIRTDRATINSLRVSVRRLLKDAGTLRDKSLYPGRSLDLELAIALPGAWSAPTDEQGDWVYEVLLERAQSDSATLRERATAAHGLWQRAVQGKGRDKDTVKVQLQELIDEFEAAENRPDVATGLHWTAATLRAVIAEDVEVCNAWPENGEAWFATVMDAARDLGEDVTIPAHVRSATRKLFEHALLQNAGVPRRQAIDTIVAAGWADQVAHALSEVLKHERGESWLRIRALFALGFLQCRNRYVRDALVEACLRAAHRLSVAEPQEQSPAMVTELHAALFAVGDCFGARGAEDLARQVREPLRSTLEKLVEGGLLADEPTWPAARAAAYLLTFTAQAGRPAEPDFAQVLLGRLEHHPDPVTSELSKWALSFRFAGDGSVRPLLDAARLDAHGNLRLD
;
A
#
# COMPACT_ATOMS: atom_id res chain seq x y z
N MET A 1 -41.23 -75.69 -16.09
CA MET A 1 -42.17 -74.60 -15.71
C MET A 1 -42.10 -74.38 -14.21
N ASN A 2 -42.04 -73.10 -13.81
CA ASN A 2 -42.41 -72.50 -12.53
C ASN A 2 -41.66 -72.90 -11.25
N GLY A 3 -40.92 -71.92 -10.72
CA GLY A 3 -40.40 -71.94 -9.36
C GLY A 3 -41.25 -71.18 -8.35
N LYS A 4 -40.75 -71.14 -7.10
CA LYS A 4 -40.70 -69.98 -6.18
C LYS A 4 -40.06 -70.40 -4.85
N ARG A 5 -39.02 -69.63 -4.44
CA ARG A 5 -38.71 -69.02 -3.11
C ARG A 5 -38.84 -69.87 -1.83
N ASN A 6 -38.05 -69.75 -0.76
CA ASN A 6 -37.01 -68.84 -0.26
C ASN A 6 -36.50 -69.46 1.07
N TYR A 7 -35.23 -69.30 1.48
CA TYR A 7 -34.84 -68.59 2.73
C TYR A 7 -33.35 -68.77 3.14
N LYS A 8 -32.73 -67.61 3.42
CA LYS A 8 -31.61 -67.25 4.34
C LYS A 8 -30.36 -68.14 4.49
N LYS A 9 -29.21 -67.49 4.26
CA LYS A 9 -28.00 -67.63 5.10
C LYS A 9 -27.40 -66.26 5.43
N ARG A 10 -27.08 -66.06 6.71
CA ARG A 10 -26.16 -65.04 7.22
C ARG A 10 -24.73 -65.54 7.01
N GLY A 11 -23.84 -64.62 6.64
CA GLY A 11 -22.39 -64.82 6.60
C GLY A 11 -21.70 -63.47 6.45
N THR A 12 -21.16 -62.97 7.56
CA THR A 12 -20.30 -61.79 7.67
C THR A 12 -19.02 -61.98 6.87
N ALA A 13 -18.71 -61.01 6.00
CA ALA A 13 -17.38 -60.82 5.45
C ALA A 13 -17.04 -59.32 5.47
N LEU A 14 -15.92 -59.01 6.10
CA LEU A 14 -15.25 -57.71 6.08
C LEU A 14 -15.10 -57.21 4.64
N LYS A 15 -15.71 -56.07 4.32
CA LYS A 15 -15.23 -55.21 3.23
C LYS A 15 -14.56 -54.00 3.86
N LYS A 16 -13.22 -53.96 3.79
CA LYS A 16 -12.45 -52.72 3.80
C LYS A 16 -12.99 -51.85 2.67
N SER A 17 -13.87 -50.92 3.00
CA SER A 17 -14.25 -49.85 2.11
C SER A 17 -13.07 -48.88 2.08
N CYS A 18 -12.24 -48.98 1.04
CA CYS A 18 -11.46 -47.84 0.58
C CYS A 18 -12.45 -46.80 0.09
N TYR A 19 -13.00 -46.00 1.01
CA TYR A 19 -13.52 -44.69 0.67
C TYR A 19 -12.31 -43.88 0.23
N VAL A 20 -12.07 -43.88 -1.08
CA VAL A 20 -11.49 -42.71 -1.74
C VAL A 20 -12.42 -41.57 -1.32
N HIS A 21 -11.95 -40.72 -0.42
CA HIS A 21 -12.54 -39.40 -0.28
C HIS A 21 -12.45 -38.77 -1.65
N THR A 22 -13.57 -38.78 -2.37
CA THR A 22 -13.78 -38.03 -3.59
C THR A 22 -13.30 -36.62 -3.31
N MET A 23 -12.26 -36.23 -4.03
CA MET A 23 -11.74 -34.87 -4.05
C MET A 23 -12.93 -33.91 -4.14
N ALA A 24 -12.89 -32.85 -3.33
CA ALA A 24 -13.74 -31.69 -3.49
C ALA A 24 -13.81 -31.31 -4.99
N PRO A 25 -14.95 -30.81 -5.49
CA PRO A 25 -15.02 -30.31 -6.87
C PRO A 25 -13.79 -29.43 -7.16
N PRO A 26 -13.16 -29.56 -8.34
CA PRO A 26 -11.93 -28.83 -8.63
C PRO A 26 -12.18 -27.35 -8.33
N PRO A 27 -11.33 -26.70 -7.52
CA PRO A 27 -11.53 -25.30 -7.22
C PRO A 27 -11.63 -24.55 -8.56
N HIS A 28 -12.67 -23.74 -8.71
CA HIS A 28 -12.88 -22.91 -9.88
C HIS A 28 -11.55 -22.21 -10.22
N ILE A 29 -11.08 -22.32 -11.47
CA ILE A 29 -9.88 -21.59 -11.87
C ILE A 29 -10.23 -20.11 -11.81
N HIS A 30 -9.55 -19.38 -10.94
CA HIS A 30 -9.74 -17.95 -10.77
C HIS A 30 -8.93 -17.23 -11.82
N GLU A 31 -9.63 -16.60 -12.75
CA GLU A 31 -9.05 -15.67 -13.69
C GLU A 31 -9.34 -14.25 -13.23
N LEU A 32 -8.29 -13.43 -13.16
CA LEU A 32 -8.44 -12.00 -12.93
C LEU A 32 -8.53 -11.30 -14.29
N THR A 33 -9.74 -10.95 -14.70
CA THR A 33 -9.99 -10.27 -15.97
C THR A 33 -9.91 -8.75 -15.86
N ASP A 34 -10.17 -8.20 -14.66
CA ASP A 34 -10.13 -6.76 -14.41
C ASP A 34 -9.55 -6.44 -13.02
N ILE A 35 -8.40 -5.77 -12.99
CA ILE A 35 -7.74 -5.32 -11.76
C ILE A 35 -8.53 -4.21 -11.04
N SER A 36 -9.42 -3.50 -11.72
CA SER A 36 -10.24 -2.45 -11.12
C SER A 36 -11.42 -3.02 -10.31
N ASN A 37 -11.79 -4.30 -10.56
CA ASN A 37 -12.90 -4.95 -9.88
C ASN A 37 -12.49 -5.46 -8.48
N SER A 38 -12.79 -4.64 -7.47
CA SER A 38 -12.57 -4.99 -6.06
C SER A 38 -13.15 -6.34 -5.62
N ARG A 39 -14.26 -6.81 -6.23
CA ARG A 39 -14.85 -8.10 -5.89
C ARG A 39 -13.99 -9.26 -6.37
N ASP A 40 -13.44 -9.18 -7.58
CA ASP A 40 -12.56 -10.20 -8.13
C ASP A 40 -11.28 -10.32 -7.32
N LEU A 41 -10.69 -9.20 -6.91
CA LEU A 41 -9.49 -9.18 -6.07
C LEU A 41 -9.72 -9.84 -4.70
N ILE A 42 -10.86 -9.56 -4.06
CA ILE A 42 -11.19 -10.16 -2.75
C ILE A 42 -11.50 -11.64 -2.91
N ARG A 43 -12.25 -12.02 -3.95
CA ARG A 43 -12.53 -13.42 -4.27
C ARG A 43 -11.24 -14.20 -4.50
N TYR A 44 -10.32 -13.66 -5.30
CA TYR A 44 -8.99 -14.23 -5.51
C TYR A 44 -8.21 -14.38 -4.20
N ALA A 45 -8.23 -13.37 -3.33
CA ALA A 45 -7.49 -13.42 -2.07
C ALA A 45 -8.05 -14.50 -1.12
N VAL A 46 -9.38 -14.62 -1.01
CA VAL A 46 -10.03 -15.69 -0.23
C VAL A 46 -9.70 -17.06 -0.81
N ALA A 47 -9.81 -17.23 -2.12
CA ALA A 47 -9.52 -18.49 -2.80
C ALA A 47 -8.05 -18.93 -2.68
N SER A 48 -7.14 -17.95 -2.65
CA SER A 48 -5.72 -18.16 -2.42
C SER A 48 -5.47 -18.70 -1.01
N GLN A 49 -6.00 -18.03 0.01
CA GLN A 49 -5.86 -18.48 1.38
C GLN A 49 -6.52 -19.84 1.61
N TRP A 50 -7.70 -20.09 1.03
CA TRP A 50 -8.34 -21.42 1.03
C TRP A 50 -7.46 -22.49 0.36
N GLY A 51 -6.86 -22.18 -0.79
CA GLY A 51 -5.93 -23.08 -1.48
C GLY A 51 -4.74 -23.47 -0.60
N ARG A 52 -4.23 -22.53 0.20
CA ARG A 52 -3.13 -22.76 1.15
C ARG A 52 -3.53 -23.59 2.35
N LEU A 53 -4.76 -23.43 2.83
CA LEU A 53 -5.31 -24.34 3.83
C LEU A 53 -5.30 -25.76 3.28
N GLY A 54 -5.85 -25.99 2.08
CA GLY A 54 -5.91 -27.33 1.47
C GLY A 54 -4.55 -28.02 1.27
N THR A 55 -3.48 -27.26 1.03
CA THR A 55 -2.12 -27.80 0.88
C THR A 55 -1.38 -28.00 2.21
N SER A 56 -1.66 -27.17 3.23
CA SER A 56 -0.91 -27.16 4.50
C SER A 56 -1.57 -27.98 5.60
N LEU A 57 -2.90 -28.06 5.60
CA LEU A 57 -3.71 -28.65 6.66
C LEU A 57 -4.93 -29.29 6.00
N SER A 58 -5.11 -30.60 6.12
CA SER A 58 -6.24 -31.32 5.48
C SER A 58 -7.61 -30.95 6.10
N LEU A 59 -8.00 -29.69 6.01
CA LEU A 59 -9.20 -29.10 6.57
C LEU A 59 -10.37 -29.29 5.62
N ASN A 60 -11.50 -29.69 6.19
CA ASN A 60 -12.74 -29.88 5.45
C ASN A 60 -13.41 -28.53 5.16
N GLN A 61 -13.75 -28.26 3.89
CA GLN A 61 -14.47 -27.07 3.46
C GLN A 61 -15.75 -26.83 4.27
N LYS A 62 -16.47 -27.90 4.60
CA LYS A 62 -17.68 -27.83 5.42
C LYS A 62 -17.43 -27.22 6.79
N ALA A 63 -16.27 -27.50 7.41
CA ALA A 63 -15.91 -26.96 8.70
C ALA A 63 -15.61 -25.46 8.60
N VAL A 64 -14.82 -25.05 7.61
CA VAL A 64 -14.48 -23.64 7.39
C VAL A 64 -15.71 -22.82 7.03
N ALA A 65 -16.57 -23.30 6.11
CA ALA A 65 -17.82 -22.64 5.77
C ALA A 65 -18.74 -22.47 7.00
N LYS A 66 -18.84 -23.50 7.84
CA LYS A 66 -19.61 -23.45 9.09
C LYS A 66 -19.09 -22.36 10.05
N GLU A 67 -17.77 -22.28 10.25
CA GLU A 67 -17.16 -21.26 11.12
C GLU A 67 -17.30 -19.85 10.55
N MET A 68 -17.30 -19.71 9.22
CA MET A 68 -17.65 -18.45 8.56
C MET A 68 -19.13 -18.09 8.73
N GLY A 69 -20.00 -19.03 9.09
CA GLY A 69 -21.45 -18.83 9.16
C GLY A 69 -22.16 -18.98 7.81
N MET A 70 -21.53 -19.67 6.85
CA MET A 70 -22.04 -19.92 5.51
C MET A 70 -22.42 -21.39 5.34
N ALA A 71 -23.39 -21.67 4.48
CA ALA A 71 -23.58 -23.03 3.96
C ALA A 71 -22.39 -23.41 3.07
N GLU A 72 -22.00 -24.69 3.06
CA GLU A 72 -20.88 -25.20 2.23
C GLU A 72 -21.06 -24.86 0.74
N SER A 73 -22.28 -25.03 0.21
CA SER A 73 -22.62 -24.67 -1.17
C SER A 73 -22.55 -23.16 -1.43
N ALA A 74 -22.94 -22.33 -0.46
CA ALA A 74 -22.86 -20.88 -0.56
C ALA A 74 -21.40 -20.41 -0.55
N PHE A 75 -20.55 -21.05 0.25
CA PHE A 75 -19.11 -20.81 0.25
C PHE A 75 -18.47 -21.21 -1.08
N SER A 76 -18.76 -22.41 -1.61
CA SER A 76 -18.31 -22.82 -2.95
C SER A 76 -18.74 -21.84 -4.03
N HIS A 77 -20.00 -21.39 -3.98
CA HIS A 77 -20.55 -20.49 -4.98
C HIS A 77 -19.92 -19.08 -4.89
N ALA A 78 -19.66 -18.57 -3.68
CA ALA A 78 -18.95 -17.32 -3.46
C ALA A 78 -17.47 -17.36 -3.88
N LEU A 79 -16.84 -18.53 -3.81
CA LEU A 79 -15.52 -18.78 -4.40
C LEU A 79 -15.58 -18.87 -5.93
N GLY A 80 -16.64 -19.45 -6.51
CA GLY A 80 -16.85 -19.46 -7.96
C GLY A 80 -17.32 -18.10 -8.50
N ASP A 81 -18.24 -18.11 -9.47
CA ASP A 81 -18.79 -16.90 -10.11
C ASP A 81 -20.03 -16.34 -9.42
N GLY A 82 -20.19 -16.62 -8.13
CA GLY A 82 -21.37 -16.23 -7.40
C GLY A 82 -21.54 -14.72 -7.27
N THR A 83 -22.76 -14.25 -7.52
CA THR A 83 -23.16 -12.85 -7.31
C THR A 83 -23.20 -12.44 -5.83
N ALA A 84 -23.16 -13.41 -4.90
CA ALA A 84 -23.17 -13.17 -3.46
C ALA A 84 -21.75 -12.86 -2.96
N PRO A 85 -21.44 -11.62 -2.57
CA PRO A 85 -20.09 -11.22 -2.18
C PRO A 85 -19.72 -11.73 -0.78
N PHE A 86 -18.42 -11.94 -0.55
CA PHE A 86 -17.89 -11.96 0.81
C PHE A 86 -18.03 -10.57 1.44
N ASP A 87 -18.83 -10.48 2.50
CA ASP A 87 -18.92 -9.28 3.34
C ASP A 87 -17.80 -9.23 4.39
N ASP A 88 -17.67 -8.08 5.07
CA ASP A 88 -16.62 -7.86 6.08
C ASP A 88 -16.68 -8.84 7.26
N ALA A 89 -17.87 -9.38 7.60
CA ALA A 89 -18.02 -10.32 8.70
C ALA A 89 -17.48 -11.70 8.32
N HIS A 90 -17.76 -12.14 7.09
CA HIS A 90 -17.19 -13.35 6.52
C HIS A 90 -15.66 -13.24 6.43
N LEU A 91 -15.14 -12.13 5.89
CA LEU A 91 -13.70 -11.91 5.76
C LEU A 91 -13.00 -11.86 7.13
N LYS A 92 -13.59 -11.18 8.12
CA LYS A 92 -13.08 -11.15 9.50
C LYS A 92 -13.00 -12.54 10.13
N ARG A 93 -14.05 -13.36 9.93
CA ARG A 93 -14.07 -14.74 10.44
C ARG A 93 -13.02 -15.60 9.75
N PHE A 94 -12.80 -15.40 8.46
CA PHE A 94 -11.77 -16.11 7.73
C PHE A 94 -10.36 -15.72 8.19
N ASP A 95 -10.10 -14.42 8.38
CA ASP A 95 -8.83 -13.95 8.97
C ASP A 95 -8.57 -14.59 10.36
N LEU A 96 -9.61 -14.71 11.21
CA LEU A 96 -9.51 -15.40 12.50
C LEU A 96 -9.17 -16.90 12.37
N ILE A 97 -9.76 -17.59 11.38
CA ILE A 97 -9.43 -18.99 11.09
C ILE A 97 -7.96 -19.10 10.69
N MET A 98 -7.47 -18.24 9.79
CA MET A 98 -6.07 -18.23 9.37
C MET A 98 -5.11 -17.99 10.55
N SER A 99 -5.48 -17.10 11.47
CA SER A 99 -4.69 -16.80 12.66
C SER A 99 -4.57 -17.98 13.62
N VAL A 100 -5.68 -18.66 13.91
CA VAL A 100 -5.67 -19.87 14.74
C VAL A 100 -4.77 -20.96 14.15
N LEU A 101 -4.62 -20.98 12.82
CA LEU A 101 -3.82 -21.95 12.10
C LEU A 101 -2.36 -21.51 11.88
N GLY A 102 -1.97 -20.33 12.39
CA GLY A 102 -0.61 -19.80 12.25
C GLY A 102 -0.26 -19.37 10.83
N LEU A 103 -1.27 -19.09 10.00
CA LEU A 103 -1.13 -18.65 8.61
C LEU A 103 -1.44 -17.16 8.45
N ASP A 104 -1.09 -16.37 9.46
CA ASP A 104 -1.30 -14.92 9.45
C ASP A 104 -0.38 -14.23 8.45
N HIS A 105 -0.97 -13.30 7.69
CA HIS A 105 -0.25 -12.48 6.71
C HIS A 105 -0.57 -11.02 6.91
N ALA A 106 0.39 -10.17 6.54
CA ALA A 106 0.18 -8.75 6.60
C ALA A 106 -1.03 -8.34 5.74
N GLY A 107 -1.83 -7.41 6.23
CA GLY A 107 -2.86 -6.74 5.43
C GLY A 107 -4.16 -7.52 5.16
N GLY A 108 -4.43 -8.61 5.91
CA GLY A 108 -5.65 -9.44 6.04
C GLY A 108 -6.88 -9.15 5.17
N LEU A 109 -7.68 -10.16 4.85
CA LEU A 109 -8.76 -10.05 3.86
C LEU A 109 -9.74 -8.91 4.16
N ARG A 110 -10.07 -8.68 5.43
CA ARG A 110 -10.92 -7.56 5.83
C ARG A 110 -10.25 -6.20 5.57
N ALA A 111 -8.97 -6.06 5.88
CA ALA A 111 -8.22 -4.83 5.64
C ALA A 111 -8.03 -4.59 4.14
N LEU A 112 -7.85 -5.65 3.33
CA LEU A 112 -7.91 -5.57 1.87
C LEU A 112 -9.28 -5.05 1.39
N ALA A 113 -10.39 -5.57 1.91
CA ALA A 113 -11.72 -5.13 1.52
C ALA A 113 -11.95 -3.64 1.77
N VAL A 114 -11.59 -3.14 2.97
CA VAL A 114 -11.65 -1.70 3.29
C VAL A 114 -10.73 -0.89 2.37
N ARG A 115 -9.60 -1.45 1.93
CA ARG A 115 -8.68 -0.77 1.02
C ARG A 115 -9.24 -0.60 -0.39
N LEU A 116 -9.82 -1.68 -0.94
CA LEU A 116 -10.32 -1.76 -2.31
C LEU A 116 -11.70 -1.13 -2.49
N ARG A 117 -12.64 -1.45 -1.60
CA ARG A 117 -14.03 -1.01 -1.68
C ARG A 117 -14.28 0.30 -0.92
N GLY A 118 -13.37 0.77 -0.06
CA GLY A 118 -13.78 1.74 0.96
C GLY A 118 -14.91 1.14 1.81
N ALA A 119 -15.89 1.96 2.24
CA ALA A 119 -17.10 1.47 2.92
C ALA A 119 -18.27 1.16 1.95
N HIS A 120 -17.99 0.81 0.68
CA HIS A 120 -19.00 0.79 -0.39
C HIS A 120 -20.02 -0.36 -0.37
N ASP A 121 -19.80 -1.48 0.34
CA ASP A 121 -20.82 -2.55 0.30
C ASP A 121 -21.97 -2.25 1.27
N ALA A 122 -23.17 -2.20 0.70
CA ALA A 122 -24.46 -1.83 1.29
C ALA A 122 -24.87 -2.62 2.54
N GLU A 123 -24.10 -3.63 2.95
CA GLU A 123 -24.38 -4.49 4.11
C GLU A 123 -23.32 -4.42 5.21
N SER A 124 -22.17 -3.80 4.95
CA SER A 124 -21.04 -3.68 5.88
C SER A 124 -21.42 -2.95 7.17
N ARG A 125 -21.45 -3.69 8.28
CA ARG A 125 -21.44 -3.10 9.62
C ARG A 125 -20.06 -2.50 9.85
N ALA A 126 -20.03 -1.31 10.45
CA ALA A 126 -18.80 -0.64 10.82
C ALA A 126 -17.89 -1.59 11.61
N VAL A 127 -16.58 -1.34 11.59
CA VAL A 127 -15.61 -2.21 12.28
C VAL A 127 -16.09 -2.44 13.71
N ASP A 128 -16.50 -3.68 14.02
CA ASP A 128 -17.01 -4.02 15.35
C ASP A 128 -15.85 -4.05 16.34
N PRO A 129 -15.90 -3.20 17.37
CA PRO A 129 -14.86 -3.11 18.37
C PRO A 129 -14.88 -4.29 19.32
N HIS A 130 -13.69 -4.67 19.77
CA HIS A 130 -13.48 -5.91 20.54
C HIS A 130 -12.93 -5.66 21.95
N SER A 131 -12.71 -4.40 22.32
CA SER A 131 -12.28 -4.06 23.68
C SER A 131 -13.49 -4.00 24.64
N PRO A 132 -13.46 -4.66 25.82
CA PRO A 132 -14.54 -4.57 26.80
C PRO A 132 -14.84 -3.11 27.20
N ALA A 133 -16.11 -2.70 27.18
CA ALA A 133 -16.49 -1.31 27.44
C ALA A 133 -16.07 -0.81 28.84
N SER A 134 -15.95 -1.71 29.82
CA SER A 134 -15.51 -1.41 31.18
C SER A 134 -14.07 -0.92 31.27
N THR A 135 -13.21 -1.22 30.28
CA THR A 135 -11.78 -0.86 30.30
C THR A 135 -11.45 0.32 29.38
N HIS A 136 -12.42 0.86 28.65
CA HIS A 136 -12.16 1.92 27.65
C HIS A 136 -11.60 3.21 28.27
N GLU A 137 -12.10 3.66 29.41
CA GLU A 137 -11.60 4.87 30.08
C GLU A 137 -10.16 4.70 30.58
N GLU A 138 -9.84 3.55 31.16
CA GLU A 138 -8.49 3.22 31.61
C GLU A 138 -7.51 3.12 30.43
N LEU A 139 -7.93 2.41 29.38
CA LEU A 139 -7.14 2.23 28.16
C LEU A 139 -6.87 3.58 27.48
N LEU A 140 -7.87 4.45 27.36
CA LEU A 140 -7.70 5.78 26.77
C LEU A 140 -6.76 6.64 27.60
N ARG A 141 -6.78 6.58 28.94
CA ARG A 141 -5.87 7.37 29.79
C ARG A 141 -4.42 6.91 29.74
N ARG A 142 -4.18 5.62 29.47
CA ARG A 142 -2.84 5.03 29.45
C ARG A 142 -1.93 5.68 28.40
N LEU A 143 -0.75 6.14 28.81
CA LEU A 143 0.33 6.41 27.86
C LEU A 143 1.10 5.08 27.66
N SER A 144 1.18 4.61 26.42
CA SER A 144 1.97 3.42 26.04
C SER A 144 2.92 3.84 24.93
N ASN A 145 4.05 3.18 24.69
CA ASN A 145 4.86 3.40 23.48
C ASN A 145 4.78 2.18 22.53
N ASP A 146 3.75 1.38 22.73
CA ASP A 146 3.46 0.19 21.95
C ASP A 146 2.32 0.43 20.95
N GLU A 147 2.56 0.07 19.69
CA GLU A 147 1.64 0.27 18.57
C GLU A 147 0.31 -0.46 18.76
N ASP A 148 0.32 -1.69 19.32
CA ASP A 148 -0.90 -2.47 19.53
C ASP A 148 -1.81 -1.79 20.55
N THR A 149 -1.22 -1.23 21.61
CA THR A 149 -1.96 -0.42 22.58
C THR A 149 -2.62 0.81 21.92
N VAL A 150 -1.94 1.49 20.99
CA VAL A 150 -2.52 2.65 20.28
C VAL A 150 -3.68 2.24 19.39
N LEU A 151 -3.57 1.11 18.69
CA LEU A 151 -4.64 0.58 17.85
C LEU A 151 -5.87 0.20 18.70
N LEU A 152 -5.66 -0.37 19.89
CA LEU A 152 -6.75 -0.63 20.86
C LEU A 152 -7.36 0.67 21.39
N GLN A 153 -6.57 1.73 21.60
CA GLN A 153 -7.09 3.05 21.98
C GLN A 153 -7.96 3.66 20.88
N ALA A 154 -7.56 3.52 19.61
CA ALA A 154 -8.35 3.96 18.47
C ALA A 154 -9.68 3.21 18.39
N ASP A 155 -9.66 1.89 18.60
CA ASP A 155 -10.86 1.05 18.69
C ASP A 155 -11.82 1.54 19.78
N ALA A 156 -11.32 1.71 21.01
CA ALA A 156 -12.11 2.23 22.12
C ALA A 156 -12.68 3.63 21.85
N LEU A 157 -11.89 4.53 21.25
CA LEU A 157 -12.32 5.88 20.92
C LEU A 157 -13.44 5.88 19.87
N VAL A 158 -13.26 5.18 18.75
CA VAL A 158 -14.28 5.06 17.68
C VAL A 158 -15.57 4.44 18.22
N SER A 159 -15.46 3.43 19.08
CA SER A 159 -16.62 2.79 19.72
C SER A 159 -17.50 3.78 20.45
N ARG A 160 -16.87 4.65 21.25
CA ARG A 160 -17.58 5.65 22.06
C ARG A 160 -18.17 6.74 21.19
N LEU A 161 -17.40 7.29 20.25
CA LEU A 161 -17.87 8.33 19.34
C LEU A 161 -19.05 7.85 18.49
N ARG A 162 -19.01 6.60 18.02
CA ARG A 162 -20.11 5.96 17.30
C ARG A 162 -21.37 5.88 18.15
N LEU A 163 -21.26 5.38 19.39
CA LEU A 163 -22.42 5.30 20.29
C LEU A 163 -22.96 6.69 20.64
N ALA A 164 -22.09 7.66 20.88
CA ALA A 164 -22.47 9.04 21.18
C ALA A 164 -23.26 9.67 20.03
N SER A 165 -22.78 9.50 18.79
CA SER A 165 -23.47 9.94 17.58
C SER A 165 -24.87 9.33 17.48
N ARG A 166 -25.03 8.02 17.73
CA ARG A 166 -26.34 7.34 17.78
C ARG A 166 -27.29 7.89 18.84
N LEU A 167 -26.73 8.34 19.96
CA LEU A 167 -27.48 8.93 21.07
C LEU A 167 -27.68 10.44 20.90
N GLY A 168 -27.24 11.05 19.80
CA GLY A 168 -27.33 12.49 19.56
C GLY A 168 -26.50 13.33 20.54
N ARG A 169 -25.43 12.76 21.11
CA ARG A 169 -24.56 13.44 22.07
C ARG A 169 -23.32 14.01 21.39
N SER A 170 -22.96 15.24 21.76
CA SER A 170 -21.68 15.83 21.39
C SER A 170 -20.58 15.35 22.33
N GLU A 171 -19.88 14.27 21.95
CA GLU A 171 -18.69 13.75 22.64
C GLU A 171 -17.35 14.22 22.05
N PRO A 172 -17.19 14.55 20.74
CA PRO A 172 -15.89 14.92 20.19
C PRO A 172 -15.20 16.07 20.92
N SER A 173 -15.92 17.15 21.24
CA SER A 173 -15.34 18.31 21.94
C SER A 173 -14.94 18.00 23.38
N ALA A 174 -15.69 17.12 24.06
CA ALA A 174 -15.38 16.71 25.44
C ALA A 174 -14.14 15.80 25.52
N ARG A 175 -13.73 15.20 24.40
CA ARG A 175 -12.61 14.25 24.29
C ARG A 175 -11.49 14.73 23.37
N SER A 176 -11.39 16.04 23.16
CA SER A 176 -10.43 16.62 22.22
C SER A 176 -8.99 16.17 22.53
N ASN A 177 -8.60 16.12 23.81
CA ASN A 177 -7.26 15.70 24.22
C ASN A 177 -6.99 14.22 23.89
N GLU A 178 -7.95 13.31 24.11
CA GLU A 178 -7.78 11.91 23.74
C GLU A 178 -7.74 11.71 22.22
N ILE A 179 -8.59 12.43 21.48
CA ILE A 179 -8.61 12.41 20.01
C ILE A 179 -7.24 12.85 19.49
N ASN A 180 -6.77 14.04 19.90
CA ASN A 180 -5.50 14.60 19.46
C ASN A 180 -4.32 13.66 19.74
N ARG A 181 -4.28 13.06 20.94
CA ARG A 181 -3.25 12.08 21.29
C ARG A 181 -3.29 10.85 20.40
N VAL A 182 -4.47 10.24 20.23
CA VAL A 182 -4.59 9.01 19.43
C VAL A 182 -4.29 9.30 17.97
N VAL A 183 -4.78 10.41 17.41
CA VAL A 183 -4.53 10.83 16.03
C VAL A 183 -3.05 11.03 15.76
N SER A 184 -2.34 11.81 16.59
CA SER A 184 -0.89 12.06 16.41
C SER A 184 -0.08 10.76 16.36
N ARG A 185 -0.45 9.80 17.21
CA ARG A 185 0.24 8.49 17.29
C ARG A 185 -0.14 7.57 16.14
N LEU A 186 -1.40 7.57 15.71
CA LEU A 186 -1.82 6.86 14.51
C LEU A 186 -1.17 7.42 13.25
N ILE A 187 -0.90 8.74 13.18
CA ILE A 187 -0.15 9.35 12.07
C ILE A 187 1.26 8.75 12.01
N LEU A 188 1.97 8.65 13.14
CA LEU A 188 3.31 8.04 13.18
C LEU A 188 3.28 6.57 12.75
N ILE A 189 2.35 5.77 13.28
CA ILE A 189 2.20 4.35 12.88
C ILE A 189 1.83 4.26 11.38
N GLY A 190 0.92 5.11 10.93
CA GLY A 190 0.46 5.21 9.54
C GLY A 190 1.51 5.74 8.55
N ALA A 191 2.59 6.36 9.05
CA ALA A 191 3.70 6.86 8.26
C ALA A 191 4.98 6.00 8.36
N ALA A 192 5.03 5.01 9.27
CA ALA A 192 6.13 4.08 9.41
C ALA A 192 6.34 3.18 8.16
N PRO A 193 7.48 2.45 8.04
CA PRO A 193 7.67 1.34 7.09
C PRO A 193 6.44 0.42 6.99
N PRO A 194 6.08 -0.07 5.78
CA PRO A 194 4.89 -0.89 5.59
C PRO A 194 4.86 -2.12 6.52
N THR A 195 3.82 -2.18 7.34
CA THR A 195 3.48 -3.31 8.20
C THR A 195 1.97 -3.49 8.22
N GLN A 196 1.47 -4.57 8.84
CA GLN A 196 0.04 -4.71 9.11
C GLN A 196 -0.50 -3.55 9.96
N ARG A 197 0.22 -3.16 11.01
CA ARG A 197 -0.16 -2.08 11.94
C ARG A 197 -0.26 -0.73 11.24
N ASN A 198 0.66 -0.46 10.30
CA ASN A 198 0.59 0.71 9.44
C ASN A 198 -0.74 0.81 8.68
N VAL A 199 -1.17 -0.31 8.07
CA VAL A 199 -2.43 -0.36 7.33
C VAL A 199 -3.64 -0.15 8.24
N GLU A 200 -3.64 -0.79 9.41
CA GLU A 200 -4.71 -0.63 10.41
C GLU A 200 -4.79 0.80 10.93
N ALA A 201 -3.66 1.45 11.21
CA ALA A 201 -3.63 2.84 11.66
C ALA A 201 -4.25 3.81 10.63
N LEU A 202 -3.96 3.62 9.34
CA LEU A 202 -4.54 4.42 8.26
C LEU A 202 -6.06 4.22 8.14
N ILE A 203 -6.55 2.99 8.36
CA ILE A 203 -7.98 2.68 8.39
C ILE A 203 -8.64 3.37 9.60
N TRP A 204 -8.00 3.33 10.77
CA TRP A 204 -8.51 3.98 11.97
C TRP A 204 -8.55 5.50 11.84
N LEU A 205 -7.52 6.13 11.25
CA LEU A 205 -7.53 7.57 10.96
C LEU A 205 -8.71 7.97 10.07
N GLY A 206 -8.92 7.26 8.96
CA GLY A 206 -10.04 7.53 8.06
C GLY A 206 -11.41 7.21 8.67
N THR A 207 -11.47 6.29 9.64
CA THR A 207 -12.70 6.00 10.39
C THR A 207 -12.99 7.08 11.42
N LEU A 208 -11.98 7.54 12.16
CA LEU A 208 -12.07 8.62 13.13
C LEU A 208 -12.51 9.94 12.48
N SER A 209 -12.03 10.22 11.26
CA SER A 209 -12.45 11.42 10.52
C SER A 209 -13.94 11.45 10.21
N GLY A 210 -14.65 10.33 10.26
CA GLY A 210 -16.12 10.36 10.14
C GLY A 210 -16.81 10.98 11.34
N TYR A 211 -16.19 10.93 12.51
CA TYR A 211 -16.79 11.35 13.77
C TYR A 211 -16.17 12.62 14.37
N ALA A 212 -14.91 12.90 14.05
CA ALA A 212 -14.14 13.96 14.69
C ALA A 212 -13.17 14.66 13.72
N PHE A 213 -13.58 14.87 12.45
CA PHE A 213 -12.69 15.50 11.46
C PHE A 213 -12.23 16.89 11.90
N ASP A 214 -13.16 17.72 12.38
CA ASP A 214 -12.86 19.11 12.76
C ASP A 214 -11.79 19.19 13.86
N GLN A 215 -11.70 18.20 14.75
CA GLN A 215 -10.67 18.12 15.79
C GLN A 215 -9.32 17.63 15.25
N MET A 216 -9.30 16.79 14.21
CA MET A 216 -8.07 16.18 13.69
C MET A 216 -7.52 16.84 12.42
N GLN A 217 -8.31 17.70 11.77
CA GLN A 217 -8.00 18.31 10.47
C GLN A 217 -6.67 19.03 10.48
N ASP A 218 -6.45 19.90 11.46
CA ASP A 218 -5.22 20.68 11.57
C ASP A 218 -4.00 19.78 11.75
N GLN A 219 -4.11 18.72 12.57
CA GLN A 219 -3.03 17.75 12.76
C GLN A 219 -2.70 16.98 11.49
N LEU A 220 -3.70 16.56 10.71
CA LEU A 220 -3.47 15.88 9.43
C LEU A 220 -2.81 16.81 8.41
N VAL A 221 -3.28 18.06 8.32
CA VAL A 221 -2.74 19.06 7.39
C VAL A 221 -1.33 19.45 7.78
N GLU A 222 -1.07 19.70 9.06
CA GLU A 222 0.25 19.96 9.61
C GLU A 222 1.18 18.78 9.34
N ALA A 223 0.75 17.55 9.66
CA ALA A 223 1.55 16.36 9.42
C ALA A 223 1.97 16.20 7.95
N VAL A 224 1.07 16.46 6.99
CA VAL A 224 1.41 16.44 5.56
C VAL A 224 2.45 17.49 5.19
N ARG A 225 2.42 18.65 5.84
CA ARG A 225 3.24 19.83 5.49
C ARG A 225 4.60 19.88 6.15
N THR A 226 4.69 19.46 7.40
CA THR A 226 5.84 19.74 8.27
C THR A 226 6.59 18.49 8.68
N THR A 227 5.92 17.33 8.75
CA THR A 227 6.61 16.14 9.25
C THR A 227 7.50 15.51 8.18
N PRO A 228 8.68 14.96 8.53
CA PRO A 228 9.55 14.29 7.57
C PRO A 228 8.85 13.14 6.81
N LEU A 229 7.86 12.50 7.43
CA LEU A 229 7.09 11.40 6.83
C LEU A 229 5.74 11.84 6.23
N GLY A 230 5.51 13.15 6.08
CA GLY A 230 4.25 13.74 5.59
C GLY A 230 3.77 13.15 4.26
N PHE A 231 4.70 12.73 3.41
CA PHE A 231 4.41 12.07 2.14
C PHE A 231 3.57 10.79 2.27
N ARG A 232 3.62 10.07 3.41
CA ARG A 232 2.77 8.89 3.67
C ARG A 232 1.40 9.24 4.26
N VAL A 233 1.29 10.41 4.88
CA VAL A 233 0.05 10.89 5.51
C VAL A 233 -1.04 11.16 4.48
N TRP A 234 -0.68 11.41 3.22
CA TRP A 234 -1.61 11.44 2.09
C TRP A 234 -2.52 10.20 2.00
N ARG A 235 -2.04 9.03 2.43
CA ARG A 235 -2.88 7.81 2.49
C ARG A 235 -3.99 7.94 3.52
N ALA A 236 -3.71 8.56 4.67
CA ALA A 236 -4.72 8.83 5.68
C ALA A 236 -5.76 9.82 5.14
N VAL A 237 -5.33 10.90 4.49
CA VAL A 237 -6.22 11.87 3.82
C VAL A 237 -7.12 11.18 2.78
N THR A 238 -6.53 10.31 1.95
CA THR A 238 -7.28 9.51 0.97
C THR A 238 -8.30 8.60 1.64
N LYS A 239 -7.95 7.95 2.76
CA LYS A 239 -8.89 7.12 3.52
C LYS A 239 -10.00 7.96 4.16
N SER A 240 -9.71 9.16 4.66
CA SER A 240 -10.72 10.09 5.14
C SER A 240 -11.72 10.45 4.04
N VAL A 241 -11.28 10.69 2.81
CA VAL A 241 -12.20 10.91 1.68
C VAL A 241 -13.01 9.65 1.38
N LEU A 242 -12.35 8.52 1.15
CA LEU A 242 -13.00 7.27 0.71
C LEU A 242 -13.98 6.70 1.73
N LEU A 243 -13.80 6.95 3.03
CA LEU A 243 -14.70 6.42 4.06
C LEU A 243 -15.89 7.34 4.36
N ASN A 244 -15.80 8.63 4.03
CA ASN A 244 -16.79 9.66 4.41
C ASN A 244 -17.59 10.25 3.25
N THR A 245 -17.20 9.95 2.00
CA THR A 245 -17.90 10.44 0.80
C THR A 245 -18.77 9.38 0.12
N VAL A 246 -18.82 8.17 0.69
CA VAL A 246 -19.66 7.07 0.21
C VAL A 246 -21.11 7.37 0.54
N LYS A 247 -21.99 7.32 -0.46
CA LYS A 247 -23.44 7.46 -0.26
C LYS A 247 -23.93 6.36 0.70
N PRO A 248 -24.55 6.70 1.84
CA PRO A 248 -25.14 5.69 2.70
C PRO A 248 -26.26 4.95 1.93
N ALA A 249 -26.31 3.63 2.07
CA ALA A 249 -27.43 2.84 1.55
C ALA A 249 -28.75 3.33 2.18
N ARG A 250 -29.86 3.25 1.43
CA ARG A 250 -31.19 3.64 1.91
C ARG A 250 -31.47 3.03 3.29
N GLY A 251 -31.68 3.89 4.30
CA GLY A 251 -32.01 3.47 5.66
C GLY A 251 -30.82 3.24 6.62
N LYS A 252 -29.57 3.54 6.23
CA LYS A 252 -28.41 3.43 7.14
C LYS A 252 -27.87 4.79 7.60
N GLU A 253 -27.36 4.76 8.83
CA GLU A 253 -26.74 5.81 9.64
C GLU A 253 -25.90 6.80 8.80
N ILE A 254 -26.25 8.10 8.84
CA ILE A 254 -25.41 9.16 8.28
C ILE A 254 -24.20 9.27 9.20
N ARG A 255 -23.05 8.75 8.75
CA ARG A 255 -21.80 8.73 9.51
C ARG A 255 -21.19 10.13 9.68
N THR A 256 -21.53 11.08 8.81
CA THR A 256 -20.83 12.35 8.67
C THR A 256 -21.81 13.44 8.28
N ASP A 257 -21.83 14.56 9.00
CA ASP A 257 -22.68 15.69 8.61
C ASP A 257 -22.13 16.44 7.38
N ARG A 258 -22.97 17.28 6.78
CA ARG A 258 -22.63 18.04 5.57
C ARG A 258 -21.50 19.06 5.82
N ALA A 259 -21.39 19.59 7.02
CA ALA A 259 -20.38 20.58 7.39
C ALA A 259 -18.98 19.94 7.39
N THR A 260 -18.86 18.76 8.00
CA THR A 260 -17.64 17.95 8.03
C THR A 260 -17.16 17.59 6.62
N ILE A 261 -18.08 17.15 5.74
CA ILE A 261 -17.75 16.83 4.34
C ILE A 261 -17.23 18.06 3.59
N ASN A 262 -17.84 19.24 3.82
CA ASN A 262 -17.39 20.49 3.22
C ASN A 262 -16.02 20.91 3.75
N SER A 263 -15.76 20.79 5.06
CA SER A 263 -14.46 21.10 5.67
C SER A 263 -13.34 20.21 5.09
N LEU A 264 -13.63 18.90 4.96
CA LEU A 264 -12.72 17.95 4.32
C LEU A 264 -12.43 18.33 2.86
N ARG A 265 -13.46 18.68 2.08
CA ARG A 265 -13.32 19.11 0.68
C ARG A 265 -12.41 20.34 0.56
N VAL A 266 -12.62 21.37 1.39
CA VAL A 266 -11.81 22.59 1.39
C VAL A 266 -10.35 22.29 1.73
N SER A 267 -10.12 21.45 2.74
CA SER A 267 -8.77 21.04 3.17
C SER A 267 -8.03 20.29 2.08
N VAL A 268 -8.70 19.30 1.46
CA VAL A 268 -8.13 18.48 0.40
C VAL A 268 -7.79 19.33 -0.83
N ARG A 269 -8.66 20.26 -1.21
CA ARG A 269 -8.38 21.19 -2.32
C ARG A 269 -7.12 22.02 -2.04
N ARG A 270 -6.97 22.56 -0.82
CA ARG A 270 -5.78 23.34 -0.43
C ARG A 270 -4.51 22.49 -0.44
N LEU A 271 -4.59 21.25 0.04
CA LEU A 271 -3.45 20.32 -0.01
C LEU A 271 -3.04 20.01 -1.45
N LEU A 272 -4.00 19.72 -2.34
CA LEU A 272 -3.71 19.41 -3.73
C LEU A 272 -3.14 20.61 -4.50
N LYS A 273 -3.59 21.83 -4.19
CA LYS A 273 -3.00 23.06 -4.73
C LYS A 273 -1.52 23.22 -4.35
N ASP A 274 -1.15 22.80 -3.15
CA ASP A 274 0.22 22.91 -2.64
C ASP A 274 1.07 21.67 -2.93
N ALA A 275 0.53 20.67 -3.65
CA ALA A 275 1.15 19.35 -3.79
C ALA A 275 2.53 19.40 -4.49
N GLY A 276 2.73 20.29 -5.47
CA GLY A 276 4.04 20.48 -6.12
C GLY A 276 5.13 20.83 -5.10
N THR A 277 4.93 21.93 -4.36
CA THR A 277 5.85 22.37 -3.30
C THR A 277 6.06 21.31 -2.22
N LEU A 278 5.02 20.55 -1.88
CA LEU A 278 5.12 19.47 -0.89
C LEU A 278 5.94 18.28 -1.38
N ARG A 279 5.97 18.00 -2.69
CA ARG A 279 6.85 16.98 -3.26
C ARG A 279 8.30 17.41 -3.23
N ASP A 280 8.59 18.67 -3.54
CA ASP A 280 9.97 19.19 -3.51
C ASP A 280 10.58 19.10 -2.11
N LYS A 281 9.74 19.26 -1.08
CA LYS A 281 10.10 19.12 0.33
C LYS A 281 9.92 17.70 0.90
N SER A 282 9.62 16.72 0.05
CA SER A 282 9.35 15.35 0.47
C SER A 282 10.62 14.49 0.46
N LEU A 283 10.69 13.53 1.37
CA LEU A 283 11.65 12.43 1.28
C LEU A 283 11.42 11.55 0.04
N TYR A 284 10.21 11.57 -0.53
CA TYR A 284 9.80 10.75 -1.66
C TYR A 284 8.98 11.55 -2.68
N PRO A 285 9.61 12.42 -3.49
CA PRO A 285 8.91 13.27 -4.47
C PRO A 285 8.07 12.45 -5.48
N GLY A 286 8.52 11.26 -5.88
CA GLY A 286 7.84 10.41 -6.88
C GLY A 286 6.80 9.40 -6.37
N ARG A 287 6.27 9.50 -5.14
CA ARG A 287 5.33 8.47 -4.60
C ARG A 287 3.90 8.59 -5.15
N SER A 288 3.57 9.71 -5.80
CA SER A 288 2.29 9.98 -6.48
C SER A 288 1.03 9.84 -5.60
N LEU A 289 1.18 9.93 -4.27
CA LEU A 289 0.09 9.68 -3.33
C LEU A 289 -1.00 10.76 -3.36
N ASP A 290 -0.61 11.98 -3.66
CA ASP A 290 -1.51 13.10 -3.88
C ASP A 290 -2.26 12.97 -5.23
N LEU A 291 -1.61 12.41 -6.27
CA LEU A 291 -2.28 12.08 -7.54
C LEU A 291 -3.31 10.95 -7.36
N GLU A 292 -2.96 9.92 -6.59
CA GLU A 292 -3.89 8.85 -6.24
C GLU A 292 -5.10 9.39 -5.45
N LEU A 293 -4.88 10.36 -4.55
CA LEU A 293 -5.97 11.09 -3.89
C LEU A 293 -6.84 11.81 -4.92
N ALA A 294 -6.24 12.60 -5.82
CA ALA A 294 -6.95 13.34 -6.86
C ALA A 294 -7.83 12.43 -7.73
N ILE A 295 -7.31 11.28 -8.15
CA ILE A 295 -8.05 10.25 -8.90
C ILE A 295 -9.23 9.72 -8.09
N ALA A 296 -9.03 9.46 -6.80
CA ALA A 296 -10.05 8.92 -5.90
C ALA A 296 -11.18 9.90 -5.55
N LEU A 297 -11.02 11.21 -5.79
CA LEU A 297 -12.01 12.21 -5.37
C LEU A 297 -13.38 12.01 -6.05
N PRO A 298 -14.49 12.21 -5.31
CA PRO A 298 -15.84 12.20 -5.89
C PRO A 298 -15.98 13.22 -7.01
N GLY A 299 -16.64 12.86 -8.12
CA GLY A 299 -16.90 13.79 -9.23
C GLY A 299 -17.65 15.06 -8.79
N ALA A 300 -18.57 14.94 -7.83
CA ALA A 300 -19.32 16.07 -7.28
C ALA A 300 -18.47 17.11 -6.53
N TRP A 301 -17.20 16.83 -6.20
CA TRP A 301 -16.30 17.79 -5.54
C TRP A 301 -15.55 18.70 -6.52
N SER A 302 -15.54 18.35 -7.80
CA SER A 302 -14.78 19.02 -8.86
C SER A 302 -15.56 18.88 -10.18
N ALA A 303 -16.82 19.31 -10.17
CA ALA A 303 -17.65 19.25 -11.36
C ALA A 303 -17.24 20.39 -12.31
N PRO A 304 -17.17 20.17 -13.64
CA PRO A 304 -16.85 21.24 -14.59
C PRO A 304 -17.81 22.43 -14.52
N THR A 305 -19.04 22.18 -14.08
CA THR A 305 -20.11 23.19 -13.91
C THR A 305 -20.04 23.93 -12.57
N ASP A 306 -19.14 23.55 -11.67
CA ASP A 306 -18.96 24.26 -10.40
C ASP A 306 -18.30 25.63 -10.64
N GLU A 307 -18.57 26.62 -9.78
CA GLU A 307 -18.02 27.98 -9.89
C GLU A 307 -16.48 28.01 -9.92
N GLN A 308 -15.88 26.95 -9.38
CA GLN A 308 -14.44 26.77 -9.23
C GLN A 308 -13.83 25.85 -10.31
N GLY A 309 -14.64 25.38 -11.26
CA GLY A 309 -14.22 24.48 -12.34
C GLY A 309 -13.78 23.09 -11.88
N ASP A 310 -13.28 22.30 -12.83
CA ASP A 310 -12.70 20.99 -12.56
C ASP A 310 -11.21 21.11 -12.17
N TRP A 311 -10.97 21.58 -10.95
CA TRP A 311 -9.63 21.78 -10.40
C TRP A 311 -8.84 20.46 -10.25
N VAL A 312 -9.52 19.30 -10.17
CA VAL A 312 -8.85 17.99 -10.18
C VAL A 312 -8.27 17.67 -11.55
N TYR A 313 -9.03 17.95 -12.62
CA TYR A 313 -8.53 17.82 -13.98
C TYR A 313 -7.28 18.68 -14.20
N GLU A 314 -7.28 19.92 -13.74
CA GLU A 314 -6.13 20.84 -13.87
C GLU A 314 -4.88 20.29 -13.18
N VAL A 315 -4.99 19.83 -11.93
CA VAL A 315 -3.85 19.25 -11.18
C VAL A 315 -3.27 18.02 -11.87
N LEU A 316 -4.13 17.15 -12.42
CA LEU A 316 -3.67 15.95 -13.13
C LEU A 316 -3.01 16.32 -14.48
N LEU A 317 -3.60 17.26 -15.23
CA LEU A 317 -3.06 17.69 -16.51
C LEU A 317 -1.70 18.37 -16.36
N GLU A 318 -1.60 19.33 -15.44
CA GLU A 318 -0.35 20.04 -15.13
C GLU A 318 0.77 19.04 -14.78
N ARG A 319 0.46 18.00 -13.99
CA ARG A 319 1.49 17.01 -13.65
C ARG A 319 1.82 16.06 -14.80
N ALA A 320 0.88 15.73 -15.69
CA ALA A 320 1.15 14.92 -16.87
C ALA A 320 2.12 15.62 -17.85
N GLN A 321 1.99 16.94 -17.98
CA GLN A 321 2.78 17.80 -18.88
C GLN A 321 4.13 18.27 -18.28
N SER A 322 4.40 17.98 -17.00
CA SER A 322 5.58 18.50 -16.31
C SER A 322 6.85 17.70 -16.63
N ASP A 323 7.85 18.35 -17.22
CA ASP A 323 9.15 17.73 -17.55
C ASP A 323 9.99 17.36 -16.31
N SER A 324 9.84 18.15 -15.24
CA SER A 324 10.46 17.89 -13.93
C SER A 324 9.79 16.75 -13.16
N ALA A 325 8.64 16.24 -13.63
CA ALA A 325 7.98 15.10 -13.02
C ALA A 325 8.71 13.79 -13.31
N THR A 326 8.66 12.86 -12.35
CA THR A 326 9.11 11.49 -12.61
C THR A 326 8.16 10.80 -13.59
N LEU A 327 8.65 9.79 -14.31
CA LEU A 327 7.82 8.97 -15.20
C LEU A 327 6.55 8.47 -14.49
N ARG A 328 6.67 8.02 -13.24
CA ARG A 328 5.55 7.49 -12.46
C ARG A 328 4.46 8.51 -12.26
N GLU A 329 4.82 9.77 -12.00
CA GLU A 329 3.85 10.83 -11.77
C GLU A 329 3.15 11.23 -13.05
N ARG A 330 3.89 11.43 -14.14
CA ARG A 330 3.30 11.74 -15.46
C ARG A 330 2.33 10.65 -15.89
N ALA A 331 2.76 9.39 -15.80
CA ALA A 331 1.96 8.23 -16.16
C ALA A 331 0.72 8.06 -15.26
N THR A 332 0.87 8.23 -13.94
CA THR A 332 -0.27 8.17 -13.00
C THR A 332 -1.28 9.28 -13.28
N ALA A 333 -0.80 10.49 -13.57
CA ALA A 333 -1.67 11.63 -13.82
C ALA A 333 -2.42 11.49 -15.16
N ALA A 334 -1.72 11.12 -16.24
CA ALA A 334 -2.33 10.91 -17.55
C ALA A 334 -3.37 9.77 -17.56
N HIS A 335 -3.03 8.61 -16.99
CA HIS A 335 -4.02 7.52 -16.81
C HIS A 335 -5.15 7.93 -15.86
N GLY A 336 -4.85 8.76 -14.85
CA GLY A 336 -5.83 9.31 -13.93
C GLY A 336 -6.87 10.21 -14.60
N LEU A 337 -6.47 11.03 -15.58
CA LEU A 337 -7.39 11.82 -16.40
C LEU A 337 -8.39 10.92 -17.13
N TRP A 338 -7.90 9.88 -17.82
CA TRP A 338 -8.73 8.93 -18.54
C TRP A 338 -9.68 8.17 -17.60
N GLN A 339 -9.15 7.61 -16.52
CA GLN A 339 -9.93 6.86 -15.54
C GLN A 339 -11.09 7.70 -14.99
N ARG A 340 -10.83 8.96 -14.66
CA ARG A 340 -11.87 9.88 -14.17
C ARG A 340 -12.93 10.17 -15.22
N ALA A 341 -12.55 10.39 -16.47
CA ALA A 341 -13.49 10.62 -17.57
C ALA A 341 -14.39 9.39 -17.82
N VAL A 342 -13.81 8.18 -17.83
CA VAL A 342 -14.55 6.93 -18.00
C VAL A 342 -15.57 6.72 -16.87
N GLN A 343 -15.18 7.05 -15.63
CA GLN A 343 -16.05 6.97 -14.45
C GLN A 343 -17.12 8.08 -14.36
N GLY A 344 -17.16 9.01 -15.32
CA GLY A 344 -18.04 10.19 -15.28
C GLY A 344 -17.70 11.16 -14.13
N LYS A 345 -16.44 11.21 -13.72
CA LYS A 345 -15.93 12.08 -12.65
C LYS A 345 -15.14 13.26 -13.22
N GLY A 346 -15.83 14.31 -13.68
CA GLY A 346 -15.19 15.52 -14.18
C GLY A 346 -15.59 15.82 -15.62
N ARG A 347 -14.61 16.19 -16.45
CA ARG A 347 -14.79 16.44 -17.89
C ARG A 347 -15.23 15.18 -18.66
N ASP A 348 -15.87 15.40 -19.80
CA ASP A 348 -16.34 14.33 -20.69
C ASP A 348 -15.18 13.63 -21.42
N LYS A 349 -15.44 12.40 -21.90
CA LYS A 349 -14.43 11.54 -22.52
C LYS A 349 -13.80 12.15 -23.77
N ASP A 350 -14.57 12.85 -24.60
CA ASP A 350 -14.10 13.38 -25.88
C ASP A 350 -13.11 14.52 -25.64
N THR A 351 -13.42 15.42 -24.70
CA THR A 351 -12.50 16.48 -24.27
C THR A 351 -11.19 15.91 -23.73
N VAL A 352 -11.27 14.91 -22.86
CA VAL A 352 -10.08 14.30 -22.26
C VAL A 352 -9.26 13.54 -23.31
N LYS A 353 -9.90 12.88 -24.27
CA LYS A 353 -9.23 12.13 -25.34
C LYS A 353 -8.36 13.03 -26.22
N VAL A 354 -8.85 14.22 -26.60
CA VAL A 354 -8.06 15.19 -27.37
C VAL A 354 -6.79 15.57 -26.61
N GLN A 355 -6.91 15.91 -25.32
CA GLN A 355 -5.77 16.30 -24.51
C GLN A 355 -4.77 15.15 -24.31
N LEU A 356 -5.26 13.92 -24.15
CA LEU A 356 -4.41 12.75 -24.02
C LEU A 356 -3.69 12.40 -25.32
N GLN A 357 -4.27 12.71 -26.49
CA GLN A 357 -3.58 12.50 -27.76
C GLN A 357 -2.32 13.37 -27.87
N GLU A 358 -2.39 14.63 -27.47
CA GLU A 358 -1.22 15.52 -27.42
C GLU A 358 -0.12 14.98 -26.49
N LEU A 359 -0.51 14.49 -25.31
CA LEU A 359 0.41 13.87 -24.34
C LEU A 359 1.02 12.56 -24.87
N ILE A 360 0.23 11.76 -25.58
CA ILE A 360 0.69 10.52 -26.21
C ILE A 360 1.77 10.83 -27.24
N ASP A 361 1.55 11.82 -28.10
CA ASP A 361 2.51 12.20 -29.14
C ASP A 361 3.80 12.76 -28.50
N GLU A 362 3.68 13.52 -27.41
CA GLU A 362 4.82 14.01 -26.62
C GLU A 362 5.62 12.86 -25.97
N PHE A 363 4.92 11.89 -25.37
CA PHE A 363 5.55 10.73 -24.73
C PHE A 363 6.28 9.83 -25.74
N GLU A 364 5.80 9.76 -26.98
CA GLU A 364 6.48 9.05 -28.06
C GLU A 364 7.73 9.77 -28.55
N ALA A 365 7.67 11.09 -28.67
CA ALA A 365 8.83 11.89 -29.02
C ALA A 365 9.93 11.77 -27.95
N ALA A 366 9.52 11.78 -26.67
CA ALA A 366 10.40 11.64 -25.50
C ALA A 366 11.58 12.63 -25.46
N GLU A 367 11.51 13.74 -26.19
CA GLU A 367 12.60 14.69 -26.40
C GLU A 367 13.07 15.34 -25.09
N ASN A 368 12.14 15.64 -24.19
CA ASN A 368 12.43 16.31 -22.92
C ASN A 368 13.04 15.35 -21.87
N ARG A 369 12.86 14.04 -22.03
CA ARG A 369 13.22 13.01 -21.03
C ARG A 369 13.77 11.73 -21.67
N PRO A 370 14.90 11.82 -22.41
CA PRO A 370 15.52 10.68 -23.05
C PRO A 370 16.00 9.61 -22.06
N ASP A 371 16.24 9.97 -20.79
CA ASP A 371 16.64 9.06 -19.72
C ASP A 371 15.57 8.01 -19.35
N VAL A 372 14.31 8.24 -19.74
CA VAL A 372 13.17 7.34 -19.48
C VAL A 372 12.29 7.13 -20.71
N ALA A 373 12.86 7.28 -21.92
CA ALA A 373 12.12 7.25 -23.18
C ALA A 373 11.27 5.98 -23.35
N THR A 374 11.85 4.79 -23.14
CA THR A 374 11.14 3.49 -23.19
C THR A 374 9.94 3.43 -22.23
N GLY A 375 10.06 4.03 -21.06
CA GLY A 375 8.98 4.13 -20.08
C GLY A 375 7.86 5.09 -20.51
N LEU A 376 8.21 6.18 -21.20
CA LEU A 376 7.23 7.09 -21.81
C LEU A 376 6.53 6.42 -23.00
N HIS A 377 7.26 5.70 -23.85
CA HIS A 377 6.71 4.87 -24.93
C HIS A 377 5.72 3.84 -24.40
N TRP A 378 6.06 3.15 -23.31
CA TRP A 378 5.15 2.25 -22.62
C TRP A 378 3.89 2.95 -22.08
N THR A 379 4.06 4.17 -21.57
CA THR A 379 2.93 4.99 -21.09
C THR A 379 2.00 5.38 -22.24
N ALA A 380 2.54 5.82 -23.38
CA ALA A 380 1.80 6.12 -24.59
C ALA A 380 1.04 4.89 -25.13
N ALA A 381 1.73 3.75 -25.26
CA ALA A 381 1.14 2.50 -25.75
C ALA A 381 -0.05 2.04 -24.90
N THR A 382 0.11 2.06 -23.58
CA THR A 382 -0.98 1.68 -22.66
C THR A 382 -2.11 2.70 -22.60
N LEU A 383 -1.83 4.01 -22.76
CA LEU A 383 -2.88 5.03 -22.89
C LEU A 383 -3.72 4.82 -24.14
N ARG A 384 -3.08 4.52 -25.28
CA ARG A 384 -3.81 4.17 -26.51
C ARG A 384 -4.70 2.95 -26.33
N ALA A 385 -4.18 1.90 -25.69
CA ALA A 385 -4.93 0.69 -25.43
C ALA A 385 -6.21 0.99 -24.62
N VAL A 386 -6.09 1.72 -23.50
CA VAL A 386 -7.27 2.02 -22.66
C VAL A 386 -8.27 2.97 -23.34
N ILE A 387 -7.80 3.90 -24.17
CA ILE A 387 -8.66 4.80 -24.96
C ILE A 387 -9.38 4.02 -26.06
N ALA A 388 -8.69 3.11 -26.75
CA ALA A 388 -9.25 2.32 -27.83
C ALA A 388 -10.31 1.32 -27.33
N GLU A 389 -10.08 0.70 -26.17
CA GLU A 389 -10.98 -0.27 -25.56
C GLU A 389 -12.11 0.38 -24.73
N ASP A 390 -12.05 1.71 -24.53
CA ASP A 390 -12.95 2.47 -23.64
C ASP A 390 -13.03 1.93 -22.21
N VAL A 391 -11.88 1.49 -21.68
CA VAL A 391 -11.75 0.91 -20.33
C VAL A 391 -10.99 1.83 -19.39
N GLU A 392 -11.25 1.75 -18.09
CA GLU A 392 -10.59 2.58 -17.08
C GLU A 392 -9.09 2.26 -16.93
N VAL A 393 -8.73 1.00 -17.13
CA VAL A 393 -7.45 0.43 -16.74
C VAL A 393 -6.99 -0.60 -17.77
N CYS A 394 -5.69 -0.60 -18.07
CA CYS A 394 -5.08 -1.56 -19.00
C CYS A 394 -5.05 -2.95 -18.34
N ASN A 395 -5.92 -3.85 -18.82
CA ASN A 395 -6.02 -5.25 -18.38
C ASN A 395 -5.41 -6.24 -19.39
N ALA A 396 -5.20 -5.81 -20.64
CA ALA A 396 -4.43 -6.54 -21.65
C ALA A 396 -3.24 -5.67 -22.08
N TRP A 397 -2.05 -6.25 -22.10
CA TRP A 397 -0.83 -5.51 -22.39
C TRP A 397 -0.64 -5.36 -23.90
N PRO A 398 -0.38 -4.14 -24.42
CA PRO A 398 -0.01 -3.99 -25.82
C PRO A 398 1.28 -4.77 -26.10
N GLU A 399 1.38 -5.37 -27.29
CA GLU A 399 2.58 -6.10 -27.70
C GLU A 399 3.78 -5.15 -27.71
N ASN A 400 4.90 -5.60 -27.13
CA ASN A 400 6.15 -4.87 -27.13
C ASN A 400 7.32 -5.84 -27.38
N GLY A 401 8.13 -5.55 -28.39
CA GLY A 401 9.29 -6.36 -28.79
C GLY A 401 10.58 -6.06 -28.02
N GLU A 402 10.56 -5.16 -27.05
CA GLU A 402 11.72 -4.74 -26.28
C GLU A 402 12.17 -5.80 -25.26
N ALA A 403 13.47 -5.89 -25.03
CA ALA A 403 14.09 -6.90 -24.17
C ALA A 403 13.62 -6.84 -22.71
N TRP A 404 13.32 -5.64 -22.20
CA TRP A 404 12.80 -5.48 -20.84
C TRP A 404 11.40 -6.09 -20.69
N PHE A 405 10.57 -6.02 -21.73
CA PHE A 405 9.22 -6.59 -21.70
C PHE A 405 9.29 -8.11 -21.70
N ALA A 406 10.17 -8.69 -22.53
CA ALA A 406 10.46 -10.12 -22.50
C ALA A 406 10.93 -10.58 -21.11
N THR A 407 11.81 -9.83 -20.45
CA THR A 407 12.29 -10.13 -19.08
C THR A 407 11.13 -10.18 -18.07
N VAL A 408 10.19 -9.24 -18.14
CA VAL A 408 8.99 -9.25 -17.27
C VAL A 408 8.10 -10.45 -17.58
N MET A 409 7.86 -10.73 -18.86
CA MET A 409 6.98 -11.82 -19.29
C MET A 409 7.57 -13.20 -19.00
N ASP A 410 8.90 -13.37 -19.05
CA ASP A 410 9.59 -14.58 -18.63
C ASP A 410 9.43 -14.80 -17.12
N ALA A 411 9.67 -13.78 -16.29
CA ALA A 411 9.44 -13.88 -14.85
C ALA A 411 7.95 -14.14 -14.51
N ALA A 412 7.02 -13.56 -15.29
CA ALA A 412 5.59 -13.81 -15.16
C ALA A 412 5.22 -15.26 -15.54
N ARG A 413 5.83 -15.81 -16.60
CA ARG A 413 5.65 -17.21 -17.01
C ARG A 413 6.16 -18.16 -15.94
N ASP A 414 7.36 -17.93 -15.43
CA ASP A 414 7.97 -18.79 -14.40
C ASP A 414 7.12 -18.79 -13.13
N LEU A 415 6.61 -17.63 -12.70
CA LEU A 415 5.64 -17.52 -11.60
C LEU A 415 4.32 -18.26 -11.94
N GLY A 416 3.90 -18.19 -13.20
CA GLY A 416 2.76 -18.92 -13.76
C GLY A 416 2.95 -20.44 -13.85
N GLU A 417 4.17 -20.95 -13.62
CA GLU A 417 4.53 -22.36 -13.60
C GLU A 417 4.89 -22.85 -12.19
N ASP A 418 5.01 -21.94 -11.21
CA ASP A 418 5.34 -22.26 -9.82
C ASP A 418 4.29 -23.19 -9.18
N VAL A 419 4.70 -24.44 -8.96
CA VAL A 419 3.87 -25.50 -8.37
C VAL A 419 3.57 -25.29 -6.89
N THR A 420 4.30 -24.40 -6.20
CA THR A 420 3.99 -24.00 -4.82
C THR A 420 2.73 -23.16 -4.73
N ILE A 421 2.34 -22.51 -5.84
CA ILE A 421 1.08 -21.80 -5.98
C ILE A 421 0.01 -22.80 -6.47
N PRO A 422 -1.13 -22.92 -5.76
CA PRO A 422 -2.24 -23.78 -6.18
C PRO A 422 -2.70 -23.45 -7.60
N ALA A 423 -2.94 -24.50 -8.39
CA ALA A 423 -3.22 -24.37 -9.82
C ALA A 423 -4.40 -23.43 -10.12
N HIS A 424 -5.42 -23.38 -9.25
CA HIS A 424 -6.61 -22.56 -9.44
C HIS A 424 -6.42 -21.06 -9.22
N VAL A 425 -5.31 -20.61 -8.62
CA VAL A 425 -5.02 -19.17 -8.43
C VAL A 425 -3.75 -18.72 -9.16
N ARG A 426 -3.04 -19.64 -9.81
CA ARG A 426 -1.73 -19.38 -10.41
C ARG A 426 -1.78 -18.34 -11.54
N SER A 427 -2.74 -18.45 -12.45
CA SER A 427 -2.95 -17.50 -13.55
C SER A 427 -3.24 -16.08 -13.03
N ALA A 428 -4.13 -15.95 -12.04
CA ALA A 428 -4.41 -14.67 -11.40
C ALA A 428 -3.21 -14.11 -10.62
N THR A 429 -2.40 -14.97 -9.97
CA THR A 429 -1.17 -14.54 -9.28
C THR A 429 -0.17 -13.94 -10.26
N ARG A 430 0.04 -14.62 -11.39
CA ARG A 430 0.83 -14.11 -12.52
C ARG A 430 0.30 -12.75 -12.98
N LYS A 431 -1.01 -12.62 -13.17
CA LYS A 431 -1.62 -11.37 -13.63
C LYS A 431 -1.41 -10.21 -12.65
N LEU A 432 -1.52 -10.47 -11.35
CA LEU A 432 -1.24 -9.47 -10.31
C LEU A 432 0.23 -9.02 -10.31
N PHE A 433 1.17 -9.94 -10.54
CA PHE A 433 2.59 -9.60 -10.72
C PHE A 433 2.79 -8.68 -11.93
N GLU A 434 2.19 -9.02 -13.08
CA GLU A 434 2.24 -8.17 -14.28
C GLU A 434 1.68 -6.77 -13.98
N HIS A 435 0.53 -6.66 -13.31
CA HIS A 435 -0.04 -5.36 -12.91
C HIS A 435 0.85 -4.59 -11.91
N ALA A 436 1.57 -5.27 -11.02
CA ALA A 436 2.47 -4.61 -10.08
C ALA A 436 3.65 -3.90 -10.78
N LEU A 437 4.07 -4.37 -11.97
CA LEU A 437 5.17 -3.80 -12.76
C LEU A 437 4.71 -2.93 -13.93
N LEU A 438 3.82 -3.46 -14.76
CA LEU A 438 3.48 -2.89 -16.06
C LEU A 438 2.41 -1.81 -15.97
N GLN A 439 1.51 -1.90 -14.99
CA GLN A 439 0.41 -0.94 -14.87
C GLN A 439 0.93 0.48 -14.65
N ASN A 440 0.50 1.46 -15.45
CA ASN A 440 0.93 2.85 -15.32
C ASN A 440 0.11 3.63 -14.29
N ALA A 441 -1.18 3.33 -14.17
CA ALA A 441 -2.03 3.88 -13.14
C ALA A 441 -1.55 3.47 -11.72
N GLY A 442 -1.28 4.45 -10.86
CA GLY A 442 -0.76 4.23 -9.51
C GLY A 442 -1.73 3.47 -8.59
N VAL A 443 -3.03 3.77 -8.67
CA VAL A 443 -4.06 3.12 -7.84
C VAL A 443 -4.15 1.61 -8.14
N PRO A 444 -4.38 1.15 -9.39
CA PRO A 444 -4.50 -0.28 -9.65
C PRO A 444 -3.19 -1.06 -9.42
N ARG A 445 -2.03 -0.44 -9.67
CA ARG A 445 -0.74 -1.05 -9.31
C ARG A 445 -0.66 -1.37 -7.82
N ARG A 446 -1.11 -0.45 -6.96
CA ARG A 446 -1.15 -0.68 -5.52
C ARG A 446 -2.19 -1.72 -5.14
N GLN A 447 -3.37 -1.71 -5.77
CA GLN A 447 -4.39 -2.74 -5.54
C GLN A 447 -3.85 -4.14 -5.84
N ALA A 448 -3.03 -4.29 -6.88
CA ALA A 448 -2.36 -5.55 -7.19
C ALA A 448 -1.44 -5.99 -6.05
N ILE A 449 -0.52 -5.12 -5.61
CA ILE A 449 0.43 -5.42 -4.51
C ILE A 449 -0.31 -5.73 -3.21
N ASP A 450 -1.31 -4.92 -2.86
CA ASP A 450 -2.12 -5.09 -1.65
C ASP A 450 -2.86 -6.44 -1.66
N THR A 451 -3.33 -6.87 -2.83
CA THR A 451 -4.01 -8.15 -3.05
C THR A 451 -3.03 -9.32 -2.96
N ILE A 452 -1.84 -9.21 -3.55
CA ILE A 452 -0.77 -10.22 -3.44
C ILE A 452 -0.41 -10.47 -1.97
N VAL A 453 -0.23 -9.39 -1.21
CA VAL A 453 0.12 -9.45 0.22
C VAL A 453 -0.99 -10.14 1.03
N ALA A 454 -2.24 -9.72 0.83
CA ALA A 454 -3.39 -10.32 1.55
C ALA A 454 -3.68 -11.78 1.12
N ALA A 455 -3.42 -12.13 -0.14
CA ALA A 455 -3.54 -13.50 -0.64
C ALA A 455 -2.43 -14.43 -0.10
N GLY A 456 -1.36 -13.86 0.44
CA GLY A 456 -0.25 -14.59 1.03
C GLY A 456 0.72 -15.18 -0.01
N TRP A 457 0.89 -14.53 -1.16
CA TRP A 457 1.85 -14.94 -2.20
C TRP A 457 3.01 -13.96 -2.37
N ALA A 458 3.23 -13.12 -1.36
CA ALA A 458 4.22 -12.07 -1.40
C ALA A 458 5.65 -12.61 -1.60
N ASP A 459 6.00 -13.77 -1.05
CA ASP A 459 7.33 -14.36 -1.19
C ASP A 459 7.62 -14.80 -2.64
N GLN A 460 6.69 -15.52 -3.27
CA GLN A 460 6.82 -15.98 -4.67
C GLN A 460 6.89 -14.78 -5.63
N VAL A 461 6.03 -13.79 -5.42
CA VAL A 461 6.05 -12.57 -6.23
C VAL A 461 7.35 -11.78 -6.00
N ALA A 462 7.85 -11.71 -4.76
CA ALA A 462 9.13 -11.07 -4.46
C ALA A 462 10.32 -11.79 -5.13
N HIS A 463 10.25 -13.12 -5.27
CA HIS A 463 11.24 -13.88 -6.03
C HIS A 463 11.21 -13.49 -7.53
N ALA A 464 10.02 -13.47 -8.16
CA ALA A 464 9.87 -13.04 -9.55
C ALA A 464 10.38 -11.59 -9.77
N LEU A 465 10.07 -10.66 -8.85
CA LEU A 465 10.59 -9.29 -8.90
C LEU A 465 12.12 -9.24 -8.76
N SER A 466 12.70 -10.13 -7.96
CA SER A 466 14.16 -10.22 -7.80
C SER A 466 14.84 -10.72 -9.08
N GLU A 467 14.22 -11.66 -9.80
CA GLU A 467 14.72 -12.11 -11.11
C GLU A 467 14.61 -10.99 -12.17
N VAL A 468 13.57 -10.17 -12.14
CA VAL A 468 13.51 -8.96 -12.99
C VAL A 468 14.67 -8.02 -12.66
N LEU A 469 14.94 -7.72 -11.39
CA LEU A 469 16.06 -6.86 -11.00
C LEU A 469 17.44 -7.42 -11.36
N LYS A 470 17.57 -8.74 -11.48
CA LYS A 470 18.83 -9.39 -11.82
C LYS A 470 19.12 -9.34 -13.33
N HIS A 471 18.09 -9.57 -14.14
CA HIS A 471 18.20 -9.66 -15.59
C HIS A 471 18.02 -8.31 -16.29
N GLU A 472 17.15 -7.43 -15.78
CA GLU A 472 16.97 -6.10 -16.35
C GLU A 472 18.11 -5.16 -15.92
N ARG A 473 18.85 -4.66 -16.93
CA ARG A 473 20.03 -3.84 -16.72
C ARG A 473 19.99 -2.46 -17.40
N GLY A 474 19.23 -2.30 -18.46
CA GLY A 474 19.10 -1.04 -19.21
C GLY A 474 18.08 -0.09 -18.59
N GLU A 475 16.92 -0.62 -18.20
CA GLU A 475 15.73 0.21 -17.96
C GLU A 475 15.53 0.59 -16.49
N SER A 476 16.10 1.74 -16.09
CA SER A 476 15.98 2.28 -14.73
C SER A 476 14.51 2.43 -14.29
N TRP A 477 13.62 2.82 -15.20
CA TRP A 477 12.20 3.02 -14.87
C TRP A 477 11.51 1.73 -14.40
N LEU A 478 11.82 0.59 -15.03
CA LEU A 478 11.25 -0.72 -14.67
C LEU A 478 11.85 -1.20 -13.35
N ARG A 479 13.17 -1.04 -13.19
CA ARG A 479 13.89 -1.38 -11.96
C ARG A 479 13.37 -0.59 -10.77
N ILE A 480 13.13 0.71 -10.94
CA ILE A 480 12.48 1.57 -9.94
C ILE A 480 11.13 0.97 -9.53
N ARG A 481 10.28 0.55 -10.48
CA ARG A 481 8.97 -0.09 -10.17
C ARG A 481 9.11 -1.40 -9.41
N ALA A 482 10.07 -2.24 -9.78
CA ALA A 482 10.34 -3.49 -9.08
C ALA A 482 10.79 -3.25 -7.63
N LEU A 483 11.70 -2.28 -7.40
CA LEU A 483 12.17 -1.88 -6.06
C LEU A 483 11.01 -1.35 -5.21
N PHE A 484 10.16 -0.50 -5.79
CA PHE A 484 8.93 -0.06 -5.13
C PHE A 484 8.05 -1.25 -4.73
N ALA A 485 7.76 -2.16 -5.65
CA ALA A 485 6.90 -3.31 -5.38
C ALA A 485 7.48 -4.17 -4.24
N LEU A 486 8.78 -4.48 -4.28
CA LEU A 486 9.48 -5.22 -3.22
C LEU A 486 9.31 -4.55 -1.85
N GLY A 487 9.53 -3.23 -1.76
CA GLY A 487 9.36 -2.48 -0.51
C GLY A 487 7.94 -2.59 0.08
N PHE A 488 6.91 -2.74 -0.75
CA PHE A 488 5.52 -2.86 -0.29
C PHE A 488 5.03 -4.29 -0.06
N LEU A 489 5.71 -5.31 -0.61
CA LEU A 489 5.37 -6.71 -0.37
C LEU A 489 5.65 -7.16 1.07
N GLN A 490 6.45 -6.40 1.83
CA GLN A 490 6.80 -6.68 3.23
C GLN A 490 7.53 -8.01 3.45
N CYS A 491 8.12 -8.57 2.39
CA CYS A 491 8.93 -9.77 2.45
C CYS A 491 10.32 -9.46 3.02
N ARG A 492 10.77 -10.24 3.99
CA ARG A 492 12.04 -10.03 4.71
C ARG A 492 12.95 -11.25 4.65
N ASN A 493 12.76 -12.10 3.64
CA ASN A 493 13.55 -13.30 3.48
C ASN A 493 14.94 -13.00 2.91
N ARG A 494 15.82 -14.00 2.93
CA ARG A 494 17.20 -13.91 2.43
C ARG A 494 17.28 -13.47 0.96
N TYR A 495 16.37 -13.94 0.11
CA TYR A 495 16.39 -13.61 -1.32
C TYR A 495 16.13 -12.12 -1.54
N VAL A 496 15.11 -11.56 -0.88
CA VAL A 496 14.79 -10.13 -0.95
C VAL A 496 15.94 -9.28 -0.40
N ARG A 497 16.56 -9.72 0.70
CA ARG A 497 17.76 -9.07 1.24
C ARG A 497 18.86 -8.99 0.19
N ASP A 498 19.24 -10.13 -0.38
CA ASP A 498 20.36 -10.23 -1.31
C ASP A 498 20.08 -9.40 -2.59
N ALA A 499 18.85 -9.44 -3.09
CA ALA A 499 18.42 -8.65 -4.25
C ALA A 499 18.45 -7.13 -3.99
N LEU A 500 17.98 -6.67 -2.82
CA LEU A 500 17.97 -5.25 -2.48
C LEU A 500 19.38 -4.72 -2.19
N VAL A 501 20.25 -5.50 -1.54
CA VAL A 501 21.66 -5.15 -1.36
C VAL A 501 22.34 -4.97 -2.72
N GLU A 502 22.20 -5.94 -3.62
CA GLU A 502 22.78 -5.88 -4.96
C GLU A 502 22.26 -4.67 -5.75
N ALA A 503 20.95 -4.40 -5.68
CA ALA A 503 20.36 -3.22 -6.33
C ALA A 503 20.94 -1.91 -5.79
N CYS A 504 21.11 -1.77 -4.47
CA CYS A 504 21.75 -0.61 -3.86
C CYS A 504 23.21 -0.44 -4.31
N LEU A 505 24.01 -1.51 -4.24
CA LEU A 505 25.41 -1.48 -4.64
C LEU A 505 25.55 -1.09 -6.11
N ARG A 506 24.71 -1.68 -6.97
CA ARG A 506 24.70 -1.39 -8.40
C ARG A 506 24.29 0.04 -8.71
N ALA A 507 23.19 0.53 -8.14
CA ALA A 507 22.72 1.88 -8.38
C ALA A 507 23.72 2.93 -7.88
N ALA A 508 24.31 2.70 -6.70
CA ALA A 508 25.37 3.56 -6.16
C ALA A 508 26.61 3.54 -7.05
N HIS A 509 27.05 2.37 -7.51
CA HIS A 509 28.19 2.25 -8.41
C HIS A 509 27.95 3.00 -9.72
N ARG A 510 26.80 2.79 -10.37
CA ARG A 510 26.43 3.49 -11.62
C ARG A 510 26.47 5.00 -11.45
N LEU A 511 25.92 5.52 -10.35
CA LEU A 511 25.94 6.95 -10.08
C LEU A 511 27.37 7.46 -9.82
N SER A 512 28.19 6.69 -9.09
CA SER A 512 29.55 7.10 -8.72
C SER A 512 30.56 7.13 -9.87
N VAL A 513 30.36 6.31 -10.91
CA VAL A 513 31.26 6.25 -12.07
C VAL A 513 30.78 7.12 -13.23
N ALA A 514 29.54 7.61 -13.18
CA ALA A 514 29.02 8.53 -14.17
C ALA A 514 29.58 9.93 -13.91
N GLU A 515 30.08 10.56 -14.97
CA GLU A 515 30.47 11.96 -14.93
C GLU A 515 29.25 12.84 -14.56
N PRO A 516 29.42 14.00 -13.91
CA PRO A 516 28.30 14.83 -13.47
C PRO A 516 27.26 15.14 -14.56
N GLN A 517 27.70 15.36 -15.80
CA GLN A 517 26.82 15.59 -16.96
C GLN A 517 26.06 14.35 -17.45
N GLU A 518 26.50 13.14 -17.07
CA GLU A 518 25.90 11.86 -17.44
C GLU A 518 24.93 11.35 -16.35
N GLN A 519 24.93 11.98 -15.17
CA GLN A 519 24.03 11.64 -14.07
C GLN A 519 22.60 12.06 -14.39
N SER A 520 21.82 11.11 -14.88
CA SER A 520 20.41 11.36 -15.20
C SER A 520 19.50 11.32 -13.96
N PRO A 521 18.36 12.03 -13.98
CA PRO A 521 17.35 11.94 -12.91
C PRO A 521 16.87 10.51 -12.65
N ALA A 522 16.81 9.66 -13.69
CA ALA A 522 16.48 8.24 -13.55
C ALA A 522 17.50 7.46 -12.71
N MET A 523 18.80 7.73 -12.86
CA MET A 523 19.85 7.06 -12.06
C MET A 523 19.74 7.42 -10.57
N VAL A 524 19.55 8.71 -10.28
CA VAL A 524 19.32 9.18 -8.90
C VAL A 524 18.06 8.56 -8.32
N THR A 525 16.98 8.50 -9.11
CA THR A 525 15.70 7.91 -8.68
C THR A 525 15.83 6.39 -8.45
N GLU A 526 16.68 5.68 -9.20
CA GLU A 526 16.94 4.25 -8.98
C GLU A 526 17.66 4.03 -7.64
N LEU A 527 18.72 4.81 -7.35
CA LEU A 527 19.41 4.74 -6.06
C LEU A 527 18.47 5.11 -4.90
N HIS A 528 17.68 6.17 -5.06
CA HIS A 528 16.62 6.57 -4.14
C HIS A 528 15.69 5.39 -3.84
N ALA A 529 15.14 4.77 -4.88
CA ALA A 529 14.18 3.67 -4.75
C ALA A 529 14.81 2.44 -4.09
N ALA A 530 16.08 2.14 -4.37
CA ALA A 530 16.79 1.00 -3.77
C ALA A 530 16.99 1.21 -2.26
N LEU A 531 17.50 2.38 -1.85
CA LEU A 531 17.69 2.74 -0.44
C LEU A 531 16.35 2.76 0.32
N PHE A 532 15.30 3.32 -0.29
CA PHE A 532 13.95 3.32 0.29
C PHE A 532 13.38 1.92 0.44
N ALA A 533 13.55 1.04 -0.55
CA ALA A 533 13.06 -0.33 -0.50
C ALA A 533 13.73 -1.12 0.64
N VAL A 534 15.04 -0.92 0.87
CA VAL A 534 15.72 -1.46 2.05
C VAL A 534 15.10 -0.95 3.35
N GLY A 535 14.89 0.36 3.46
CA GLY A 535 14.23 0.96 4.63
C GLY A 535 12.80 0.44 4.86
N ASP A 536 12.03 0.23 3.79
CA ASP A 536 10.66 -0.28 3.86
C ASP A 536 10.60 -1.77 4.25
N CYS A 537 11.50 -2.60 3.71
CA CYS A 537 11.56 -4.02 4.05
C CYS A 537 12.12 -4.27 5.45
N PHE A 538 13.25 -3.65 5.79
CA PHE A 538 14.07 -4.02 6.97
C PHE A 538 14.04 -2.97 8.08
N GLY A 539 13.41 -1.82 7.88
CA GLY A 539 13.21 -0.80 8.91
C GLY A 539 11.94 -0.98 9.75
N ALA A 540 11.17 -2.02 9.47
CA ALA A 540 9.95 -2.35 10.21
C ALA A 540 10.25 -2.97 11.58
N ARG A 541 9.37 -2.73 12.56
CA ARG A 541 9.42 -3.37 13.89
C ARG A 541 9.48 -4.90 13.75
N GLY A 542 10.40 -5.54 14.47
CA GLY A 542 10.63 -6.99 14.41
C GLY A 542 11.60 -7.46 13.32
N ALA A 543 12.18 -6.54 12.54
CA ALA A 543 13.18 -6.84 11.51
C ALA A 543 14.61 -6.48 11.93
N GLU A 544 14.86 -6.17 13.21
CA GLU A 544 16.11 -5.58 13.71
C GLU A 544 17.34 -6.45 13.41
N ASP A 545 17.22 -7.77 13.57
CA ASP A 545 18.31 -8.71 13.25
C ASP A 545 18.57 -8.82 11.74
N LEU A 546 17.53 -8.71 10.93
CA LEU A 546 17.64 -8.75 9.46
C LEU A 546 18.23 -7.44 8.93
N ALA A 547 17.87 -6.29 9.54
CA ALA A 547 18.48 -5.00 9.25
C ALA A 547 20.01 -5.05 9.38
N ARG A 548 20.54 -5.86 10.33
CA ARG A 548 21.99 -6.00 10.54
C ARG A 548 22.65 -6.66 9.35
N GLN A 549 22.01 -7.72 8.85
CA GLN A 549 22.49 -8.50 7.72
C GLN A 549 22.45 -7.71 6.41
N VAL A 550 21.58 -6.69 6.31
CA VAL A 550 21.50 -5.79 5.15
C VAL A 550 22.51 -4.65 5.24
N ARG A 551 22.68 -4.06 6.44
CA ARG A 551 23.57 -2.93 6.66
C ARG A 551 25.04 -3.29 6.50
N GLU A 552 25.45 -4.48 6.94
CA GLU A 552 26.87 -4.85 6.93
C GLU A 552 27.47 -4.87 5.50
N PRO A 553 26.84 -5.51 4.49
CA PRO A 553 27.30 -5.39 3.11
C PRO A 553 27.24 -3.97 2.53
N LEU A 554 26.30 -3.14 2.99
CA LEU A 554 26.11 -1.78 2.50
C LEU A 554 26.98 -0.74 3.20
N ARG A 555 27.67 -1.09 4.29
CA ARG A 555 28.41 -0.16 5.17
C ARG A 555 29.34 0.75 4.38
N SER A 556 30.27 0.17 3.60
CA SER A 556 31.25 0.94 2.84
C SER A 556 30.62 1.85 1.77
N THR A 557 29.52 1.42 1.17
CA THR A 557 28.78 2.22 0.20
C THR A 557 28.06 3.38 0.89
N LEU A 558 27.41 3.15 2.03
CA LEU A 558 26.74 4.20 2.80
C LEU A 558 27.74 5.24 3.33
N GLU A 559 28.91 4.82 3.80
CA GLU A 559 30.00 5.73 4.18
C GLU A 559 30.43 6.60 2.99
N LYS A 560 30.72 5.99 1.84
CA LYS A 560 31.11 6.73 0.62
C LYS A 560 30.02 7.67 0.13
N LEU A 561 28.74 7.27 0.20
CA LEU A 561 27.63 8.11 -0.22
C LEU A 561 27.49 9.35 0.68
N VAL A 562 27.66 9.20 1.99
CA VAL A 562 27.52 10.30 2.96
C VAL A 562 28.77 11.19 3.04
N GLU A 563 29.96 10.60 2.99
CA GLU A 563 31.23 11.31 3.21
C GLU A 563 31.93 11.72 1.89
N GLY A 564 31.65 11.02 0.79
CA GLY A 564 32.35 11.18 -0.49
C GLY A 564 31.84 12.33 -1.36
N GLY A 565 30.93 13.18 -0.87
CA GLY A 565 30.44 14.36 -1.58
C GLY A 565 29.43 14.09 -2.70
N LEU A 566 29.26 12.84 -3.16
CA LEU A 566 28.36 12.47 -4.27
C LEU A 566 26.90 12.94 -4.07
N LEU A 567 26.46 13.04 -2.81
CA LEU A 567 25.10 13.39 -2.44
C LEU A 567 24.91 14.86 -2.06
N ALA A 568 25.96 15.69 -2.14
CA ALA A 568 25.92 17.08 -1.69
C ALA A 568 25.17 18.02 -2.66
N ASP A 569 25.14 17.68 -3.94
CA ASP A 569 24.55 18.51 -5.00
C ASP A 569 23.03 18.37 -5.09
N GLU A 570 22.33 19.46 -5.44
CA GLU A 570 20.87 19.51 -5.52
C GLU A 570 20.22 18.37 -6.34
N PRO A 571 20.74 17.99 -7.52
CA PRO A 571 20.18 16.88 -8.29
C PRO A 571 20.21 15.53 -7.57
N THR A 572 21.15 15.31 -6.64
CA THR A 572 21.33 14.03 -5.92
C THR A 572 20.73 14.02 -4.52
N TRP A 573 20.17 15.15 -4.04
CA TRP A 573 19.47 15.26 -2.76
C TRP A 573 18.39 14.19 -2.53
N PRO A 574 17.60 13.75 -3.53
CA PRO A 574 16.68 12.62 -3.31
C PRO A 574 17.41 11.38 -2.75
N ALA A 575 18.57 11.02 -3.29
CA ALA A 575 19.33 9.88 -2.79
C ALA A 575 19.87 10.13 -1.36
N ALA A 576 20.23 11.37 -1.01
CA ALA A 576 20.58 11.77 0.37
C ALA A 576 19.40 11.56 1.34
N ARG A 577 18.20 12.01 0.95
CA ARG A 577 16.96 11.82 1.71
C ARG A 577 16.66 10.33 1.94
N ALA A 578 16.86 9.50 0.91
CA ALA A 578 16.69 8.06 0.99
C ALA A 578 17.73 7.37 1.88
N ALA A 579 18.99 7.84 1.88
CA ALA A 579 20.02 7.35 2.77
C ALA A 579 19.68 7.68 4.24
N ALA A 580 19.29 8.93 4.53
CA ALA A 580 18.83 9.33 5.86
C ALA A 580 17.61 8.51 6.31
N TYR A 581 16.67 8.23 5.41
CA TYR A 581 15.53 7.36 5.66
C TYR A 581 15.98 5.95 6.05
N LEU A 582 16.81 5.30 5.23
CA LEU A 582 17.36 3.97 5.51
C LEU A 582 18.04 3.93 6.88
N LEU A 583 18.93 4.88 7.16
CA LEU A 583 19.69 4.95 8.41
C LEU A 583 18.77 5.11 9.63
N THR A 584 17.72 5.94 9.51
CA THR A 584 16.74 6.16 10.58
C THR A 584 15.98 4.89 10.95
N PHE A 585 15.45 4.19 9.95
CA PHE A 585 14.57 3.05 10.20
C PHE A 585 15.32 1.74 10.44
N THR A 586 16.54 1.59 9.92
CA THR A 586 17.39 0.39 10.14
C THR A 586 18.39 0.55 11.30
N ALA A 587 18.27 1.64 12.08
CA ALA A 587 19.07 1.89 13.28
C ALA A 587 19.04 0.70 14.25
N GLN A 588 20.17 0.43 14.90
CA GLN A 588 20.34 -0.69 15.84
C GLN A 588 20.86 -0.21 17.18
N ALA A 589 20.59 -0.99 18.22
CA ALA A 589 21.23 -0.77 19.51
C ALA A 589 22.76 -0.84 19.32
N GLY A 590 23.46 0.18 19.79
CA GLY A 590 24.92 0.23 19.77
C GLY A 590 25.53 -0.88 20.63
N ARG A 591 26.80 -1.17 20.39
CA ARG A 591 27.59 -1.95 21.37
C ARG A 591 27.84 -1.05 22.59
N PRO A 592 27.97 -1.60 23.80
CA PRO A 592 28.38 -0.81 24.95
C PRO A 592 29.67 -0.02 24.61
N ALA A 593 29.63 1.31 24.78
CA ALA A 593 30.70 2.27 24.51
C ALA A 593 30.94 2.72 23.04
N GLU A 594 30.17 2.27 22.05
CA GLU A 594 30.27 2.76 20.67
C GLU A 594 28.91 3.22 20.11
N PRO A 595 28.83 4.40 19.45
CA PRO A 595 27.60 4.84 18.81
C PRO A 595 27.22 3.90 17.66
N ASP A 596 25.91 3.74 17.40
CA ASP A 596 25.47 2.97 16.24
C ASP A 596 25.96 3.64 14.94
N PHE A 597 26.29 2.83 13.95
CA PHE A 597 26.77 3.32 12.65
C PHE A 597 25.79 4.31 11.99
N ALA A 598 24.48 4.18 12.21
CA ALA A 598 23.48 5.10 11.67
C ALA A 598 23.49 6.40 12.45
N GLN A 599 23.72 6.37 13.77
CA GLN A 599 23.86 7.58 14.56
C GLN A 599 25.04 8.42 14.07
N VAL A 600 26.17 7.79 13.74
CA VAL A 600 27.34 8.48 13.20
C VAL A 600 27.03 9.14 11.85
N LEU A 601 26.48 8.40 10.89
CA LEU A 601 26.19 8.94 9.56
C LEU A 601 25.06 9.98 9.57
N LEU A 602 24.02 9.79 10.40
CA LEU A 602 22.98 10.81 10.60
C LEU A 602 23.57 12.09 11.21
N GLY A 603 24.53 11.98 12.12
CA GLY A 603 25.28 13.12 12.66
C GLY A 603 26.13 13.87 11.62
N ARG A 604 26.41 13.26 10.46
CA ARG A 604 26.96 13.98 9.30
C ARG A 604 25.86 14.63 8.49
N LEU A 605 24.79 13.90 8.23
CA LEU A 605 23.66 14.36 7.41
C LEU A 605 22.83 15.47 8.07
N GLU A 606 22.92 15.68 9.39
CA GLU A 606 22.27 16.83 10.05
C GLU A 606 22.81 18.18 9.58
N HIS A 607 24.01 18.21 8.97
CA HIS A 607 24.63 19.40 8.38
C HIS A 607 24.55 19.42 6.84
N HIS A 608 23.78 18.52 6.25
CA HIS A 608 23.61 18.45 4.80
C HIS A 608 22.96 19.73 4.23
N PRO A 609 23.36 20.21 3.03
CA PRO A 609 22.79 21.43 2.43
C PRO A 609 21.29 21.31 2.10
N ASP A 610 20.80 20.12 1.75
CA ASP A 610 19.36 19.84 1.60
C ASP A 610 18.63 19.96 2.96
N PRO A 611 17.69 20.92 3.12
CA PRO A 611 16.96 21.09 4.36
C PRO A 611 16.19 19.83 4.79
N VAL A 612 15.62 19.10 3.83
CA VAL A 612 14.83 17.88 4.13
C VAL A 612 15.70 16.79 4.73
N THR A 613 16.88 16.56 4.17
CA THR A 613 17.87 15.60 4.69
C THR A 613 18.38 16.03 6.07
N SER A 614 18.70 17.31 6.24
CA SER A 614 19.16 17.87 7.52
C SER A 614 18.10 17.73 8.61
N GLU A 615 16.85 18.13 8.33
CA GLU A 615 15.73 18.06 9.27
C GLU A 615 15.38 16.63 9.65
N LEU A 616 15.31 15.70 8.69
CA LEU A 616 15.09 14.28 8.99
C LEU A 616 16.19 13.73 9.91
N SER A 617 17.44 14.09 9.65
CA SER A 617 18.58 13.60 10.43
C SER A 617 18.56 14.14 11.86
N LYS A 618 18.30 15.45 12.03
CA LYS A 618 18.09 16.08 13.35
C LYS A 618 16.92 15.45 14.10
N TRP A 619 15.81 15.26 13.40
CA TRP A 619 14.62 14.61 13.95
C TRP A 619 14.95 13.22 14.46
N ALA A 620 15.57 12.36 13.64
CA ALA A 620 15.97 11.02 14.03
C ALA A 620 16.93 11.04 15.24
N LEU A 621 17.97 11.87 15.22
CA LEU A 621 18.94 12.00 16.32
C LEU A 621 18.29 12.46 17.62
N SER A 622 17.22 13.26 17.55
CA SER A 622 16.57 13.83 18.75
C SER A 622 15.88 12.79 19.63
N PHE A 623 15.38 11.68 19.05
CA PHE A 623 14.58 10.70 19.79
C PHE A 623 15.03 9.24 19.61
N ARG A 624 15.55 8.86 18.43
CA ARG A 624 15.74 7.45 18.04
C ARG A 624 16.85 6.76 18.83
N PHE A 625 17.87 7.50 19.26
CA PHE A 625 19.03 6.97 19.98
C PHE A 625 19.01 7.41 21.44
N ALA A 626 18.94 6.46 22.37
CA ALA A 626 18.97 6.72 23.80
C ALA A 626 20.41 6.83 24.32
N GLY A 627 20.58 7.49 25.47
CA GLY A 627 21.91 7.65 26.11
C GLY A 627 22.54 6.35 26.61
N ASP A 628 21.76 5.27 26.73
CA ASP A 628 22.23 3.91 27.07
C ASP A 628 22.64 3.10 25.82
N GLY A 629 22.59 3.71 24.63
CA GLY A 629 22.89 3.06 23.36
C GLY A 629 21.71 2.25 22.78
N SER A 630 20.56 2.21 23.45
CA SER A 630 19.36 1.57 22.91
C SER A 630 18.70 2.42 21.81
N VAL A 631 17.90 1.75 20.97
CA VAL A 631 17.20 2.38 19.86
C VAL A 631 15.69 2.39 20.13
N ARG A 632 15.11 3.61 20.22
CA ARG A 632 13.74 3.87 20.69
C ARG A 632 12.70 3.78 19.57
N PRO A 633 11.50 3.23 19.80
CA PRO A 633 10.47 3.11 18.75
C PRO A 633 10.03 4.48 18.19
N LEU A 634 9.45 4.48 17.00
CA LEU A 634 8.97 5.70 16.32
C LEU A 634 7.96 6.49 17.16
N LEU A 635 7.17 5.79 18.00
CA LEU A 635 6.19 6.41 18.89
C LEU A 635 6.81 7.37 19.91
N ASP A 636 8.11 7.26 20.18
CA ASP A 636 8.82 8.19 21.07
C ASP A 636 9.12 9.55 20.41
N ALA A 637 8.93 9.67 19.08
CA ALA A 637 8.93 10.94 18.37
C ALA A 637 7.69 11.79 18.71
N ALA A 638 6.62 11.15 19.16
CA ALA A 638 5.41 11.82 19.62
C ALA A 638 5.70 12.41 21.02
N ARG A 639 6.27 13.62 21.09
CA ARG A 639 6.51 14.31 22.36
C ARG A 639 5.28 15.10 22.80
N LEU A 640 5.06 15.11 24.11
CA LEU A 640 4.09 16.00 24.75
C LEU A 640 4.74 17.39 24.86
N ASP A 641 4.07 18.42 24.36
CA ASP A 641 4.41 19.80 24.65
C ASP A 641 4.11 20.14 26.14
N ALA A 642 4.48 21.35 26.55
CA ALA A 642 4.33 21.84 27.93
C ALA A 642 2.86 21.84 28.43
N HIS A 643 1.88 21.65 27.55
CA HIS A 643 0.46 21.59 27.87
C HIS A 643 -0.12 20.17 27.83
N GLY A 644 0.72 19.16 27.61
CA GLY A 644 0.30 17.77 27.47
C GLY A 644 -0.35 17.46 26.11
N ASN A 645 -0.19 18.33 25.11
CA ASN A 645 -0.60 18.06 23.74
C ASN A 645 0.56 17.40 23.00
N LEU A 646 0.27 16.38 22.19
CA LEU A 646 1.29 15.77 21.34
C LEU A 646 1.62 16.70 20.17
N ARG A 647 2.89 17.06 20.04
CA ARG A 647 3.45 17.65 18.82
C ARG A 647 4.23 16.59 18.05
N LEU A 648 4.04 16.60 16.74
CA LEU A 648 4.94 15.92 15.81
C LEU A 648 6.03 16.95 15.49
N ASP A 649 7.12 16.92 16.25
CA ASP A 649 8.31 17.72 15.90
C ASP A 649 8.93 17.21 14.59
#